data_AF-A0A449A8G8-F1
#
_entry.id   AF-A0A449A8G8-F1
#
_cell.length_a   1.000
_cell.length_b   1.000
_cell.length_c   1.000
_cell.angle_alpha   90.00
_cell.angle_beta   90.00
_cell.angle_gamma   90.00
#
_symmetry.space_group_name_H-M   'P 1'
#
loop_
_entity.id
_entity.type
_entity.pdbx_description
1 polymer ?
#
loop_
_entity_poly.entity_id
_entity_poly.type
_entity_poly.pdbx_seq_one_letter_code
_entity_poly.pdbx_strand_id
1 'polypeptide(L)'
;MAKRKETFFERLTRKNAQQEENQNPKSKKSRNWKFWTISSLLTLALAAGISAPLIAQSLNKNYEQPLPDNTPVFSYKTPGSNSNNEVKFYIKDLKSNKLADDANDPKKVLDNVFRHALFYLYNKEVEASKEYQRLWNSSRKEDDKQRNDIALKTIKELKEKHRGSLLDVKNLLIKTYGFDKWEQAFNEMLVKSFNGAKNIDEAVDFKVYESIRNDALRRFSLNTSFNINDIDRTATSDIFKLDKNGNLTNEILYKKGEKVFKFFQKDKNYFEMDQIKEKMTFMTNSFVTDDSYKSAEGFINHYLSKHNPFLISQFTLPGIAPSKKVDGQEPKWNFDKNAVKKLMFYWPAQGENNFKAIPAFDKIKENFKSYDELVAKAKENSSSTINQEIAEYSSVLAQLSLDEQEIKTNWGSTGLTSIDDLLVGGGDKTLKAFSQLSDLYTNNIPEVDLFKELQNIREKIISEFKLPNVDANNIKSQSKQEAQTEIGKFNKELQKIFDEASDVKKEGIYTEKFNELIVKPLVKLFENNGQIQTVYRLKDSKDVLIILTSKGITLINVKAIDKIKEYENKQKSEILKEMIKSDFLLSNKYKNSISGKKYNALQLINQSLTQQQYVLEKMLNEDEFLKYLKEQKNIYAFDENKKPIENAKYNDKDIEKIKQYNKNILIAEDVQRNFNLTKSVDNWMKDRAQGKYDSNFIYKDEKVFFPNSTKNKDKDASALVFEKLNELRKGIK
;
A
#
# COMPACT_ATOMS: atom_id res chain seq x y z
N MET A 1 64.22 18.93 17.95
CA MET A 1 63.04 18.09 18.18
C MET A 1 62.76 17.24 16.94
N ALA A 2 63.14 15.96 16.96
CA ALA A 2 62.93 15.05 15.84
C ALA A 2 61.44 14.73 15.71
N LYS A 3 60.86 14.92 14.51
CA LYS A 3 59.48 14.54 14.21
C LYS A 3 59.31 13.04 14.48
N ARG A 4 58.45 12.70 15.45
CA ARG A 4 58.12 11.32 15.84
C ARG A 4 57.65 10.58 14.58
N LYS A 5 58.36 9.51 14.18
CA LYS A 5 57.94 8.64 13.07
C LYS A 5 56.66 7.94 13.52
N GLU A 6 55.55 8.16 12.80
CA GLU A 6 54.28 7.48 13.02
C GLU A 6 54.51 5.96 13.12
N THR A 7 53.91 5.32 14.12
CA THR A 7 53.99 3.87 14.30
C THR A 7 53.26 3.13 13.17
N PHE A 8 53.55 1.83 13.02
CA PHE A 8 52.93 0.98 11.99
C PHE A 8 51.40 1.04 12.04
N PHE A 9 50.84 0.91 13.25
CA PHE A 9 49.40 1.00 13.45
C PHE A 9 48.88 2.40 13.13
N GLU A 10 49.52 3.48 13.57
CA GLU A 10 49.08 4.84 13.23
C GLU A 10 49.09 5.11 11.72
N ARG A 11 50.10 4.62 10.98
CA ARG A 11 50.12 4.72 9.51
C ARG A 11 49.04 3.88 8.85
N LEU A 12 48.79 2.68 9.35
CA LEU A 12 47.78 1.77 8.82
C LEU A 12 46.36 2.29 9.10
N THR A 13 46.11 2.76 10.33
CA THR A 13 44.84 3.37 10.74
C THR A 13 44.61 4.69 10.00
N ARG A 14 45.64 5.52 9.79
CA ARG A 14 45.52 6.75 8.98
C ARG A 14 45.21 6.45 7.52
N LYS A 15 45.90 5.48 6.90
CA LYS A 15 45.62 5.08 5.52
C LYS A 15 44.26 4.41 5.36
N ASN A 16 43.85 3.57 6.32
CA ASN A 16 42.53 2.95 6.33
C ASN A 16 41.43 4.00 6.56
N ALA A 17 41.62 4.96 7.47
CA ALA A 17 40.69 6.06 7.69
C ALA A 17 40.58 6.99 6.47
N GLN A 18 41.69 7.30 5.80
CA GLN A 18 41.69 8.02 4.52
C GLN A 18 40.95 7.24 3.42
N GLN A 19 41.08 5.92 3.39
CA GLN A 19 40.42 5.07 2.40
C GLN A 19 38.93 4.86 2.71
N GLU A 20 38.52 4.78 3.98
CA GLU A 20 37.12 4.79 4.43
C GLU A 20 36.44 6.15 4.19
N GLU A 21 37.12 7.27 4.48
CA GLU A 21 36.60 8.61 4.17
C GLU A 21 36.45 8.84 2.66
N ASN A 22 37.29 8.22 1.83
CA ASN A 22 37.19 8.26 0.38
C ASN A 22 36.12 7.32 -0.21
N GLN A 23 35.76 6.24 0.50
CA GLN A 23 34.70 5.31 0.07
C GLN A 23 33.30 5.70 0.58
N ASN A 24 33.21 6.37 1.74
CA ASN A 24 31.97 6.87 2.33
C ASN A 24 32.19 8.23 3.03
N PRO A 25 32.32 9.33 2.27
CA PRO A 25 32.52 10.64 2.89
C PRO A 25 31.31 11.03 3.74
N LYS A 26 31.49 11.21 5.05
CA LYS A 26 30.46 11.80 5.92
C LYS A 26 30.11 13.19 5.39
N SER A 27 28.83 13.41 5.08
CA SER A 27 28.34 14.66 4.51
C SER A 27 28.43 15.80 5.54
N LYS A 28 29.55 16.53 5.57
CA LYS A 28 29.54 17.89 6.13
C LYS A 28 28.71 18.77 5.19
N LYS A 29 27.60 19.32 5.71
CA LYS A 29 26.76 20.33 5.05
C LYS A 29 27.61 21.51 4.58
N SER A 30 28.10 21.49 3.34
CA SER A 30 28.47 22.72 2.62
C SER A 30 27.34 23.04 1.67
N ARG A 31 26.75 24.23 1.79
CA ARG A 31 25.81 24.79 0.81
C ARG A 31 26.51 24.95 -0.53
N ASN A 32 26.40 23.93 -1.40
CA ASN A 32 26.92 23.97 -2.76
C ASN A 32 25.74 23.83 -3.75
N TRP A 33 24.84 24.82 -3.74
CA TRP A 33 23.72 24.97 -4.69
C TRP A 33 24.20 24.79 -6.15
N LYS A 34 25.43 25.26 -6.46
CA LYS A 34 26.04 25.25 -7.80
C LYS A 34 26.30 23.84 -8.37
N PHE A 35 26.50 22.82 -7.52
CA PHE A 35 26.66 21.42 -7.94
C PHE A 35 25.30 20.74 -8.20
N TRP A 36 24.27 21.14 -7.43
CA TRP A 36 22.90 20.69 -7.64
C TRP A 36 22.31 21.18 -8.97
N THR A 37 22.68 22.37 -9.45
CA THR A 37 22.21 22.88 -10.76
C THR A 37 22.77 22.10 -11.96
N ILE A 38 24.03 21.65 -11.91
CA ILE A 38 24.61 20.82 -12.98
C ILE A 38 24.08 19.37 -12.88
N SER A 39 23.92 18.86 -11.66
CA SER A 39 23.33 17.53 -11.43
C SER A 39 21.84 17.48 -11.76
N SER A 40 21.07 18.57 -11.56
CA SER A 40 19.64 18.64 -11.90
C SER A 40 19.42 18.80 -13.41
N LEU A 41 20.30 19.51 -14.12
CA LEU A 41 20.30 19.59 -15.59
C LEU A 41 20.46 18.20 -16.24
N LEU A 42 21.25 17.31 -15.63
CA LEU A 42 21.39 15.91 -16.08
C LEU A 42 20.16 15.03 -15.77
N THR A 43 19.29 15.43 -14.85
CA THR A 43 18.04 14.73 -14.52
C THR A 43 16.83 15.30 -15.28
N LEU A 44 16.89 16.57 -15.71
CA LEU A 44 15.80 17.31 -16.38
C LEU A 44 15.97 17.48 -17.90
N ALA A 45 16.92 16.80 -18.55
CA ALA A 45 17.07 16.83 -20.02
C ALA A 45 15.98 16.00 -20.74
N LEU A 46 14.73 16.38 -20.52
CA LEU A 46 13.59 16.16 -21.40
C LEU A 46 13.06 17.56 -21.75
N ALA A 47 13.41 18.02 -22.96
CA ALA A 47 13.01 19.28 -23.59
C ALA A 47 13.77 20.58 -23.18
N ALA A 48 14.15 21.34 -24.21
CA ALA A 48 14.79 22.67 -24.24
C ALA A 48 16.31 22.75 -23.95
N GLY A 49 17.06 23.18 -24.98
CA GLY A 49 18.44 23.63 -24.83
C GLY A 49 18.49 24.92 -24.01
N ILE A 50 19.26 24.92 -22.92
CA ILE A 50 19.44 26.10 -22.06
C ILE A 50 20.94 26.33 -21.88
N SER A 51 21.36 27.53 -22.25
CA SER A 51 22.64 28.15 -21.91
C SER A 51 22.72 28.41 -20.40
N ALA A 52 23.78 27.90 -19.74
CA ALA A 52 24.04 28.17 -18.33
C ALA A 52 24.93 29.44 -18.15
N PRO A 53 24.71 30.26 -17.10
CA PRO A 53 25.48 31.49 -16.89
C PRO A 53 26.91 31.20 -16.38
N LEU A 54 27.89 31.87 -16.99
CA LEU A 54 29.30 31.86 -16.60
C LEU A 54 29.51 32.56 -15.25
N ILE A 55 30.00 31.83 -14.24
CA ILE A 55 30.55 32.42 -13.00
C ILE A 55 31.79 31.63 -12.57
N ALA A 56 32.91 32.34 -12.43
CA ALA A 56 34.23 31.82 -12.09
C ALA A 56 34.47 31.63 -10.57
N GLN A 57 35.42 30.73 -10.28
CA GLN A 57 36.23 30.51 -9.06
C GLN A 57 35.58 30.01 -7.75
N SER A 58 35.91 28.75 -7.39
CA SER A 58 36.91 28.38 -6.36
C SER A 58 36.63 26.98 -5.78
N LEU A 59 37.07 25.91 -6.46
CA LEU A 59 37.25 24.59 -5.82
C LEU A 59 38.71 24.50 -5.35
N ASN A 60 38.94 24.85 -4.08
CA ASN A 60 40.13 24.40 -3.35
C ASN A 60 39.69 23.34 -2.35
N LYS A 61 39.55 22.12 -2.83
CA LYS A 61 39.86 20.92 -2.05
C LYS A 61 40.91 20.19 -2.86
N ASN A 62 41.80 19.42 -2.25
CA ASN A 62 42.67 18.51 -3.00
C ASN A 62 41.95 17.16 -3.03
N TYR A 63 41.51 16.74 -4.21
CA TYR A 63 41.01 15.39 -4.43
C TYR A 63 42.22 14.52 -4.70
N GLU A 64 42.52 13.62 -3.78
CA GLU A 64 43.55 12.61 -4.00
C GLU A 64 42.95 11.53 -4.90
N GLN A 65 43.54 11.34 -6.09
CA GLN A 65 43.13 10.28 -7.01
C GLN A 65 43.28 8.90 -6.34
N PRO A 66 42.36 7.95 -6.60
CA PRO A 66 42.48 6.60 -6.07
C PRO A 66 43.75 5.91 -6.59
N LEU A 67 44.46 5.21 -5.72
CA LEU A 67 45.72 4.53 -6.05
C LEU A 67 45.49 3.42 -7.11
N PRO A 68 46.38 3.28 -8.11
CA PRO A 68 46.34 2.21 -9.12
C PRO A 68 46.37 0.80 -8.51
N ASP A 69 45.75 -0.17 -9.17
CA ASP A 69 45.62 -1.55 -8.68
C ASP A 69 46.95 -2.27 -8.40
N ASN A 70 47.98 -1.95 -9.19
CA ASN A 70 49.33 -2.48 -9.03
C ASN A 70 50.19 -1.66 -8.05
N THR A 71 49.60 -0.76 -7.27
CA THR A 71 50.33 -0.05 -6.21
C THR A 71 50.58 -1.01 -5.05
N PRO A 72 51.84 -1.31 -4.68
CA PRO A 72 52.14 -2.15 -3.53
C PRO A 72 51.74 -1.40 -2.25
N VAL A 73 50.86 -2.02 -1.46
CA VAL A 73 50.36 -1.52 -0.19
C VAL A 73 51.26 -1.98 0.96
N PHE A 74 51.83 -3.18 0.81
CA PHE A 74 52.73 -3.78 1.77
C PHE A 74 53.73 -4.68 1.05
N SER A 75 54.99 -4.66 1.47
CA SER A 75 55.98 -5.63 1.00
C SER A 75 56.86 -6.11 2.14
N TYR A 76 57.25 -7.38 2.09
CA TYR A 76 58.20 -7.94 3.05
C TYR A 76 59.12 -8.94 2.37
N LYS A 77 60.32 -9.10 2.92
CA LYS A 77 61.30 -10.10 2.47
C LYS A 77 61.24 -11.30 3.42
N THR A 78 61.11 -12.49 2.87
CA THR A 78 61.13 -13.73 3.66
C THR A 78 62.52 -13.95 4.29
N PRO A 79 62.61 -14.38 5.56
CA PRO A 79 63.90 -14.65 6.20
C PRO A 79 64.63 -15.79 5.46
N GLY A 80 65.90 -15.58 5.10
CA GLY A 80 66.75 -16.60 4.46
C GLY A 80 66.73 -16.64 2.94
N SER A 81 65.97 -15.78 2.26
CA SER A 81 66.03 -15.67 0.78
C SER A 81 67.01 -14.58 0.34
N ASN A 82 67.95 -14.93 -0.53
CA ASN A 82 68.87 -13.99 -1.18
C ASN A 82 68.09 -12.88 -1.91
N SER A 83 68.00 -11.71 -1.27
CA SER A 83 67.70 -10.33 -1.72
C SER A 83 66.63 -10.01 -2.79
N ASN A 84 66.08 -10.96 -3.55
CA ASN A 84 65.18 -10.71 -4.69
C ASN A 84 63.74 -11.25 -4.55
N ASN A 85 63.43 -12.07 -3.53
CA ASN A 85 62.03 -12.48 -3.28
C ASN A 85 61.34 -11.53 -2.29
N GLU A 86 61.01 -10.35 -2.78
CA GLU A 86 60.14 -9.42 -2.08
C GLU A 86 58.67 -9.79 -2.33
N VAL A 87 57.97 -10.26 -1.31
CA VAL A 87 56.52 -10.54 -1.39
C VAL A 87 55.78 -9.21 -1.26
N LYS A 88 55.09 -8.80 -2.31
CA LYS A 88 54.31 -7.54 -2.39
C LYS A 88 52.83 -7.85 -2.40
N PHE A 89 52.08 -7.19 -1.52
CA PHE A 89 50.62 -7.10 -1.55
C PHE A 89 50.24 -5.78 -2.19
N TYR A 90 49.32 -5.83 -3.14
CA TYR A 90 48.90 -4.74 -3.99
C TYR A 90 47.49 -4.26 -3.65
N ILE A 91 47.10 -3.06 -4.09
CA ILE A 91 45.74 -2.51 -3.90
C ILE A 91 44.67 -3.49 -4.41
N LYS A 92 44.94 -4.20 -5.52
CA LYS A 92 44.06 -5.25 -6.05
C LYS A 92 43.77 -6.38 -5.06
N ASP A 93 44.73 -6.72 -4.20
CA ASP A 93 44.61 -7.81 -3.22
C ASP A 93 43.67 -7.42 -2.06
N LEU A 94 43.59 -6.12 -1.74
CA LEU A 94 42.60 -5.59 -0.80
C LEU A 94 41.19 -5.53 -1.40
N LYS A 95 41.09 -5.17 -2.70
CA LYS A 95 39.82 -5.17 -3.43
C LYS A 95 39.25 -6.59 -3.57
N SER A 96 40.10 -7.60 -3.80
CA SER A 96 39.68 -9.01 -3.82
C SER A 96 39.17 -9.50 -2.47
N ASN A 97 39.78 -9.08 -1.36
CA ASN A 97 39.29 -9.43 -0.02
C ASN A 97 37.90 -8.84 0.26
N LYS A 98 37.68 -7.57 -0.09
CA LYS A 98 36.35 -6.95 0.03
C LYS A 98 35.29 -7.64 -0.84
N LEU A 99 35.64 -7.99 -2.07
CA LEU A 99 34.76 -8.75 -2.96
C LEU A 99 34.47 -10.16 -2.42
N ALA A 100 35.43 -10.79 -1.74
CA ALA A 100 35.24 -12.08 -1.09
C ALA A 100 34.31 -11.98 0.13
N ASP A 101 34.35 -10.87 0.87
CA ASP A 101 33.38 -10.58 1.93
C ASP A 101 31.99 -10.31 1.36
N ASP A 102 31.88 -9.49 0.31
CA ASP A 102 30.64 -9.19 -0.40
C ASP A 102 30.00 -10.46 -0.99
N ALA A 103 30.80 -11.44 -1.43
CA ALA A 103 30.32 -12.74 -1.94
C ALA A 103 29.64 -13.61 -0.87
N ASN A 104 29.93 -13.33 0.40
CA ASN A 104 29.27 -13.96 1.53
C ASN A 104 28.06 -13.17 2.04
N ASP A 105 27.87 -11.92 1.58
CA ASP A 105 26.67 -11.13 1.86
C ASP A 105 25.54 -11.48 0.86
N PRO A 106 24.46 -12.14 1.31
CA PRO A 106 23.34 -12.50 0.43
C PRO A 106 22.74 -11.30 -0.29
N LYS A 107 22.72 -10.11 0.32
CA LYS A 107 22.14 -8.90 -0.29
C LYS A 107 22.97 -8.46 -1.49
N LYS A 108 24.30 -8.41 -1.36
CA LYS A 108 25.21 -8.03 -2.45
C LYS A 108 25.17 -8.99 -3.62
N VAL A 109 25.05 -10.28 -3.33
CA VAL A 109 24.87 -11.32 -4.36
C VAL A 109 23.54 -11.13 -5.09
N LEU A 110 22.45 -10.95 -4.36
CA LEU A 110 21.12 -10.76 -4.95
C LEU A 110 21.00 -9.45 -5.73
N ASP A 111 21.61 -8.35 -5.27
CA ASP A 111 21.63 -7.06 -5.97
C ASP A 111 22.28 -7.20 -7.36
N ASN A 112 23.37 -7.98 -7.44
CA ASN A 112 24.04 -8.22 -8.72
C ASN A 112 23.19 -9.08 -9.67
N VAL A 113 22.56 -10.14 -9.16
CA VAL A 113 21.65 -10.97 -9.96
C VAL A 113 20.42 -10.19 -10.40
N PHE A 114 19.90 -9.32 -9.53
CA PHE A 114 18.77 -8.44 -9.85
C PHE A 114 19.13 -7.44 -10.94
N ARG A 115 20.37 -6.92 -10.94
CA ARG A 115 20.87 -6.11 -12.05
C ARG A 115 20.85 -6.90 -13.37
N HIS A 116 21.33 -8.14 -13.39
CA HIS A 116 21.24 -8.99 -14.57
C HIS A 116 19.79 -9.23 -15.02
N ALA A 117 18.88 -9.47 -14.07
CA ALA A 117 17.45 -9.58 -14.33
C ALA A 117 16.89 -8.32 -15.00
N LEU A 118 17.21 -7.12 -14.50
CA LEU A 118 16.74 -5.87 -15.08
C LEU A 118 17.24 -5.66 -16.52
N PHE A 119 18.51 -5.96 -16.82
CA PHE A 119 19.02 -5.88 -18.19
C PHE A 119 18.35 -6.89 -19.12
N TYR A 120 18.17 -8.14 -18.66
CA TYR A 120 17.47 -9.17 -19.42
C TYR A 120 16.03 -8.74 -19.74
N LEU A 121 15.28 -8.33 -18.72
CA LEU A 121 13.90 -7.88 -18.86
C LEU A 121 13.79 -6.67 -19.78
N TYR A 122 14.68 -5.68 -19.62
CA TYR A 122 14.68 -4.50 -20.47
C TYR A 122 14.90 -4.85 -21.94
N ASN A 123 15.83 -5.75 -22.26
CA ASN A 123 16.07 -6.15 -23.65
C ASN A 123 14.84 -6.81 -24.27
N LYS A 124 14.15 -7.69 -23.52
CA LYS A 124 12.87 -8.28 -23.96
C LYS A 124 11.80 -7.20 -24.21
N GLU A 125 11.71 -6.20 -23.33
CA GLU A 125 10.77 -5.07 -23.49
C GLU A 125 11.15 -4.17 -24.68
N VAL A 126 12.44 -3.95 -24.95
CA VAL A 126 12.90 -3.20 -26.13
C VAL A 126 12.49 -3.90 -27.42
N GLU A 127 12.77 -5.19 -27.55
CA GLU A 127 12.36 -5.99 -28.70
C GLU A 127 10.85 -5.96 -28.90
N ALA A 128 10.09 -6.21 -27.82
CA ALA A 128 8.64 -6.20 -27.87
C ALA A 128 8.04 -4.81 -28.15
N SER A 129 8.64 -3.73 -27.65
CA SER A 129 8.16 -2.36 -27.90
C SER A 129 8.34 -1.92 -29.36
N LYS A 130 9.42 -2.37 -30.02
CA LYS A 130 9.63 -2.14 -31.45
C LYS A 130 8.57 -2.85 -32.28
N GLU A 131 8.29 -4.11 -31.94
CA GLU A 131 7.23 -4.87 -32.60
C GLU A 131 5.85 -4.25 -32.33
N TYR A 132 5.57 -3.84 -31.10
CA TYR A 132 4.33 -3.13 -30.76
C TYR A 132 4.16 -1.86 -31.60
N GLN A 133 5.21 -1.02 -31.70
CA GLN A 133 5.17 0.20 -32.52
C GLN A 133 4.93 -0.11 -33.99
N ARG A 134 5.58 -1.14 -34.53
CA ARG A 134 5.39 -1.61 -35.90
C ARG A 134 3.93 -2.01 -36.12
N LEU A 135 3.42 -2.90 -35.29
CA LEU A 135 2.03 -3.38 -35.34
C LEU A 135 1.02 -2.23 -35.24
N TRP A 136 1.26 -1.28 -34.34
CA TRP A 136 0.42 -0.09 -34.18
C TRP A 136 0.40 0.76 -35.46
N ASN A 137 1.57 1.05 -36.04
CA ASN A 137 1.69 1.83 -37.28
C ASN A 137 1.14 1.09 -38.51
N SER A 138 1.30 -0.23 -38.58
CA SER A 138 0.76 -1.08 -39.65
C SER A 138 -0.77 -1.25 -39.56
N SER A 139 -1.38 -0.90 -38.42
CA SER A 139 -2.83 -0.90 -38.22
C SER A 139 -3.39 0.50 -37.98
N ARG A 140 -2.66 1.51 -38.44
CA ARG A 140 -3.02 2.93 -38.37
C ARG A 140 -4.21 3.21 -39.28
N LYS A 141 -5.21 3.93 -38.76
CA LYS A 141 -6.34 4.46 -39.57
C LYS A 141 -5.87 5.68 -40.37
N GLU A 142 -6.60 6.10 -41.40
CA GLU A 142 -6.19 7.22 -42.28
C GLU A 142 -5.89 8.52 -41.52
N ASP A 143 -6.68 8.84 -40.49
CA ASP A 143 -6.53 10.05 -39.66
C ASP A 143 -5.48 9.91 -38.54
N ASP A 144 -5.01 8.69 -38.24
CA ASP A 144 -4.02 8.48 -37.18
C ASP A 144 -2.64 8.95 -37.67
N LYS A 145 -1.89 9.70 -36.85
CA LYS A 145 -0.49 10.03 -37.15
C LYS A 145 0.42 8.84 -36.87
N GLN A 146 1.47 8.66 -37.69
CA GLN A 146 2.51 7.66 -37.41
C GLN A 146 3.18 7.94 -36.07
N ARG A 147 3.38 6.89 -35.27
CA ARG A 147 4.02 6.96 -33.95
C ARG A 147 5.44 6.41 -34.01
N ASN A 148 6.39 7.22 -33.55
CA ASN A 148 7.80 6.85 -33.42
C ASN A 148 8.29 6.96 -31.95
N ASP A 149 7.35 7.13 -31.03
CA ASP A 149 7.57 7.41 -29.60
C ASP A 149 7.29 6.22 -28.68
N ILE A 150 6.86 5.07 -29.24
CA ILE A 150 6.51 3.87 -28.46
C ILE A 150 7.75 3.01 -28.18
N ALA A 151 8.61 2.82 -29.19
CA ALA A 151 9.75 1.92 -29.11
C ALA A 151 10.77 2.41 -28.07
N LEU A 152 11.13 1.53 -27.15
CA LEU A 152 12.17 1.79 -26.16
C LEU A 152 13.54 1.81 -26.84
N LYS A 153 14.45 2.62 -26.30
CA LYS A 153 15.83 2.71 -26.77
C LYS A 153 16.61 1.47 -26.39
N THR A 154 17.53 1.03 -27.23
CA THR A 154 18.44 -0.06 -26.89
C THR A 154 19.44 0.36 -25.81
N ILE A 155 20.01 -0.61 -25.09
CA ILE A 155 21.10 -0.35 -24.14
C ILE A 155 22.27 0.39 -24.79
N LYS A 156 22.59 0.07 -26.05
CA LYS A 156 23.66 0.73 -26.80
C LYS A 156 23.35 2.22 -27.02
N GLU A 157 22.14 2.54 -27.50
CA GLU A 157 21.71 3.93 -27.70
C GLU A 157 21.66 4.71 -26.39
N LEU A 158 21.25 4.07 -25.29
CA LEU A 158 21.29 4.67 -23.96
C LEU A 158 22.73 4.93 -23.49
N LYS A 159 23.64 3.97 -23.68
CA LYS A 159 25.06 4.13 -23.36
C LYS A 159 25.66 5.29 -24.14
N GLU A 160 25.43 5.36 -25.45
CA GLU A 160 25.90 6.45 -26.30
C GLU A 160 25.34 7.80 -25.86
N LYS A 161 24.02 7.89 -25.59
CA LYS A 161 23.37 9.10 -25.08
C LYS A 161 23.97 9.56 -23.76
N HIS A 162 24.10 8.66 -22.78
CA HIS A 162 24.62 9.01 -21.45
C HIS A 162 26.11 9.32 -21.48
N ARG A 163 26.88 8.63 -22.32
CA ARG A 163 28.29 8.93 -22.56
C ARG A 163 28.46 10.31 -23.15
N GLY A 164 27.69 10.65 -24.19
CA GLY A 164 27.67 11.99 -24.78
C GLY A 164 27.34 13.05 -23.74
N SER A 165 26.29 12.83 -22.94
CA SER A 165 25.90 13.76 -21.86
C SER A 165 27.01 13.97 -20.83
N LEU A 166 27.74 12.92 -20.43
CA LEU A 166 28.87 13.00 -19.50
C LEU A 166 30.09 13.70 -20.12
N LEU A 167 30.33 13.51 -21.42
CA LEU A 167 31.38 14.21 -22.16
C LEU A 167 31.07 15.70 -22.30
N ASP A 168 29.81 16.08 -22.52
CA ASP A 168 29.40 17.48 -22.56
C ASP A 168 29.61 18.16 -21.20
N VAL A 169 29.28 17.46 -20.11
CA VAL A 169 29.55 17.95 -18.75
C VAL A 169 31.04 18.06 -18.49
N LYS A 170 31.84 17.08 -18.91
CA LYS A 170 33.30 17.17 -18.87
C LYS A 170 33.81 18.41 -19.60
N ASN A 171 33.33 18.65 -20.82
CA ASN A 171 33.69 19.82 -21.63
C ASN A 171 33.26 21.14 -20.97
N LEU A 172 32.08 21.18 -20.36
CA LEU A 172 31.61 22.33 -19.59
C LEU A 172 32.49 22.61 -18.37
N LEU A 173 32.89 21.56 -17.64
CA LEU A 173 33.79 21.69 -16.48
C LEU A 173 35.19 22.13 -16.91
N ILE A 174 35.71 21.64 -18.05
CA ILE A 174 36.96 22.14 -18.65
C ILE A 174 36.85 23.64 -18.92
N LYS A 175 35.76 24.08 -19.56
CA LYS A 175 35.51 25.51 -19.83
C LYS A 175 35.36 26.36 -18.57
N THR A 176 34.78 25.80 -17.50
CA THR A 176 34.44 26.53 -16.26
C THR A 176 35.60 26.59 -15.26
N TYR A 177 36.38 25.51 -15.14
CA TYR A 177 37.42 25.36 -14.12
C TYR A 177 38.85 25.41 -14.69
N GLY A 178 39.02 25.41 -16.02
CA GLY A 178 40.33 25.38 -16.67
C GLY A 178 41.02 24.02 -16.59
N PHE A 179 42.11 23.85 -17.34
CA PHE A 179 42.83 22.56 -17.51
C PHE A 179 43.39 21.97 -16.20
N ASP A 180 43.66 22.80 -15.20
CA ASP A 180 44.32 22.36 -13.96
C ASP A 180 43.34 21.79 -12.90
N LYS A 181 42.04 22.13 -12.98
CA LYS A 181 41.08 21.82 -11.90
C LYS A 181 39.83 21.07 -12.34
N TRP A 182 39.57 20.97 -13.64
CA TRP A 182 38.37 20.30 -14.15
C TRP A 182 38.36 18.80 -13.84
N GLU A 183 39.51 18.12 -13.89
CA GLU A 183 39.60 16.67 -13.73
C GLU A 183 39.21 16.25 -12.32
N GLN A 184 39.68 17.00 -11.33
CA GLN A 184 39.27 16.83 -9.95
C GLN A 184 37.76 17.08 -9.77
N ALA A 185 37.24 18.20 -10.29
CA ALA A 185 35.82 18.53 -10.16
C ALA A 185 34.93 17.46 -10.84
N PHE A 186 35.40 16.91 -11.96
CA PHE A 186 34.74 15.85 -12.70
C PHE A 186 34.77 14.52 -11.94
N ASN A 187 35.93 14.12 -11.40
CA ASN A 187 36.04 12.89 -10.60
C ASN A 187 35.19 12.97 -9.31
N GLU A 188 35.19 14.11 -8.63
CA GLU A 188 34.32 14.35 -7.48
C GLU A 188 32.84 14.25 -7.87
N MET A 189 32.48 14.71 -9.07
CA MET A 189 31.12 14.57 -9.59
C MET A 189 30.75 13.12 -9.88
N LEU A 190 31.63 12.36 -10.54
CA LEU A 190 31.40 10.95 -10.86
C LEU A 190 31.16 10.13 -9.59
N VAL A 191 32.00 10.31 -8.56
CA VAL A 191 31.87 9.59 -7.29
C VAL A 191 30.58 9.96 -6.57
N LYS A 192 30.26 11.26 -6.46
CA LYS A 192 29.09 11.72 -5.69
C LYS A 192 27.74 11.44 -6.36
N SER A 193 27.67 11.56 -7.67
CA SER A 193 26.40 11.51 -8.40
C SER A 193 26.09 10.15 -9.02
N PHE A 194 27.04 9.22 -9.05
CA PHE A 194 26.93 7.94 -9.77
C PHE A 194 27.42 6.75 -8.95
N ASN A 195 27.03 6.69 -7.67
CA ASN A 195 27.30 5.56 -6.77
C ASN A 195 28.79 5.17 -6.70
N GLY A 196 29.69 6.16 -6.61
CA GLY A 196 31.13 5.92 -6.50
C GLY A 196 31.84 5.58 -7.81
N ALA A 197 31.24 5.86 -8.97
CA ALA A 197 31.86 5.61 -10.27
C ALA A 197 33.24 6.26 -10.39
N LYS A 198 34.22 5.50 -10.89
CA LYS A 198 35.63 5.93 -11.00
C LYS A 198 35.98 6.46 -12.38
N ASN A 199 35.17 6.14 -13.37
CA ASN A 199 35.38 6.52 -14.75
C ASN A 199 34.02 6.76 -15.43
N ILE A 200 34.08 7.30 -16.65
CA ILE A 200 32.88 7.62 -17.43
C ILE A 200 32.06 6.36 -17.71
N ASP A 201 32.71 5.24 -18.04
CA ASP A 201 32.01 4.00 -18.41
C ASP A 201 31.21 3.41 -17.23
N GLU A 202 31.77 3.42 -16.02
CA GLU A 202 31.05 3.03 -14.79
C GLU A 202 29.86 3.97 -14.52
N ALA A 203 30.02 5.27 -14.72
CA ALA A 203 28.94 6.24 -14.54
C ALA A 203 27.84 6.11 -15.60
N VAL A 204 28.23 5.80 -16.85
CA VAL A 204 27.30 5.47 -17.94
C VAL A 204 26.50 4.22 -17.57
N ASP A 205 27.16 3.15 -17.14
CA ASP A 205 26.51 1.90 -16.76
C ASP A 205 25.54 2.08 -15.57
N PHE A 206 25.89 2.94 -14.61
CA PHE A 206 24.99 3.32 -13.52
C PHE A 206 23.77 4.09 -14.03
N LYS A 207 23.95 5.09 -14.91
CA LYS A 207 22.82 5.85 -15.48
C LYS A 207 21.92 4.98 -16.34
N VAL A 208 22.49 4.10 -17.14
CA VAL A 208 21.72 3.13 -17.93
C VAL A 208 20.88 2.28 -16.97
N TYR A 209 21.49 1.69 -15.95
CA TYR A 209 20.78 0.90 -14.94
C TYR A 209 19.61 1.66 -14.31
N GLU A 210 19.82 2.90 -13.86
CA GLU A 210 18.76 3.74 -13.29
C GLU A 210 17.66 4.05 -14.31
N SER A 211 18.02 4.33 -15.56
CA SER A 211 17.07 4.71 -16.62
C SER A 211 16.18 3.56 -17.07
N ILE A 212 16.69 2.31 -17.06
CA ILE A 212 15.95 1.16 -17.57
C ILE A 212 15.05 0.52 -16.51
N ARG A 213 15.27 0.80 -15.23
CA ARG A 213 14.65 0.05 -14.11
C ARG A 213 13.13 -0.02 -14.20
N ASN A 214 12.45 1.10 -14.48
CA ASN A 214 10.99 1.11 -14.56
C ASN A 214 10.48 0.38 -15.80
N ASP A 215 11.14 0.56 -16.95
CA ASP A 215 10.76 -0.09 -18.19
C ASP A 215 11.03 -1.61 -18.16
N ALA A 216 12.11 -2.04 -17.51
CA ALA A 216 12.42 -3.45 -17.29
C ALA A 216 11.35 -4.14 -16.43
N LEU A 217 10.73 -3.41 -15.50
CA LEU A 217 9.76 -3.95 -14.56
C LEU A 217 8.30 -3.80 -15.03
N ARG A 218 8.07 -3.50 -16.31
CA ARG A 218 6.73 -3.32 -16.89
C ARG A 218 5.79 -4.50 -16.62
N ARG A 219 6.25 -5.75 -16.79
CA ARG A 219 5.47 -6.97 -16.46
C ARG A 219 5.16 -7.15 -14.97
N PHE A 220 5.80 -6.39 -14.09
CA PHE A 220 5.58 -6.36 -12.65
C PHE A 220 4.82 -5.10 -12.19
N SER A 221 4.22 -4.36 -13.12
CA SER A 221 3.37 -3.19 -12.85
C SER A 221 2.04 -3.31 -13.59
N LEU A 222 0.92 -3.00 -12.90
CA LEU A 222 -0.40 -2.98 -13.54
C LEU A 222 -0.58 -1.74 -14.42
N ASN A 223 -1.40 -1.92 -15.44
CA ASN A 223 -1.79 -0.93 -16.40
C ASN A 223 -3.29 -0.68 -16.32
N THR A 224 -3.65 0.48 -15.79
CA THR A 224 -5.04 0.91 -15.64
C THR A 224 -5.37 2.14 -16.50
N SER A 225 -4.43 2.55 -17.37
CA SER A 225 -4.47 3.84 -18.08
C SER A 225 -4.17 3.69 -19.58
N PHE A 226 -4.35 2.49 -20.14
CA PHE A 226 -4.07 2.27 -21.54
C PHE A 226 -5.07 2.98 -22.46
N ASN A 227 -4.65 3.26 -23.70
CA ASN A 227 -5.55 3.78 -24.70
C ASN A 227 -6.59 2.73 -25.07
N ILE A 228 -7.82 2.92 -24.61
CA ILE A 228 -8.96 2.03 -24.84
C ILE A 228 -9.21 1.79 -26.34
N ASN A 229 -8.86 2.75 -27.21
CA ASN A 229 -9.03 2.61 -28.65
C ASN A 229 -8.16 1.51 -29.27
N ASP A 230 -7.07 1.10 -28.60
CA ASP A 230 -6.22 0.01 -29.07
C ASP A 230 -6.86 -1.39 -28.85
N ILE A 231 -7.88 -1.51 -27.98
CA ILE A 231 -8.61 -2.77 -27.71
C ILE A 231 -9.32 -3.29 -28.97
N ASP A 232 -9.84 -2.37 -29.77
CA ASP A 232 -10.63 -2.65 -30.98
C ASP A 232 -9.85 -2.36 -32.27
N ARG A 233 -8.52 -2.19 -32.18
CA ARG A 233 -7.67 -1.93 -33.34
C ARG A 233 -7.52 -3.19 -34.21
N THR A 234 -7.87 -3.05 -35.48
CA THR A 234 -7.77 -4.08 -36.50
C THR A 234 -6.78 -3.71 -37.59
N ALA A 235 -6.22 -4.71 -38.25
CA ALA A 235 -5.31 -4.54 -39.38
C ALA A 235 -6.04 -3.87 -40.56
N THR A 236 -5.52 -2.77 -41.08
CA THR A 236 -6.09 -2.06 -42.25
C THR A 236 -5.67 -2.71 -43.57
N SER A 237 -4.56 -3.44 -43.58
CA SER A 237 -4.05 -4.31 -44.64
C SER A 237 -3.44 -5.57 -44.04
N ASP A 238 -3.10 -6.56 -44.87
CA ASP A 238 -2.35 -7.73 -44.40
C ASP A 238 -1.00 -7.29 -43.80
N ILE A 239 -0.70 -7.76 -42.60
CA ILE A 239 0.56 -7.48 -41.89
C ILE A 239 1.42 -8.73 -41.99
N PHE A 240 2.56 -8.61 -42.67
CA PHE A 240 3.52 -9.70 -42.80
C PHE A 240 4.47 -9.78 -41.61
N LYS A 241 4.95 -10.99 -41.34
CA LYS A 241 5.97 -11.27 -40.33
C LYS A 241 7.33 -10.80 -40.82
N LEU A 242 8.18 -10.36 -39.90
CA LEU A 242 9.57 -10.02 -40.18
C LEU A 242 10.51 -11.20 -39.92
N ASP A 243 11.56 -11.32 -40.72
CA ASP A 243 12.68 -12.22 -40.43
C ASP A 243 13.58 -11.65 -39.31
N LYS A 244 14.62 -12.40 -38.91
CA LYS A 244 15.58 -11.96 -37.88
C LYS A 244 16.35 -10.69 -38.24
N ASN A 245 16.37 -10.32 -39.51
CA ASN A 245 17.06 -9.14 -40.04
C ASN A 245 16.11 -7.94 -40.22
N GLY A 246 14.81 -8.11 -39.94
CA GLY A 246 13.79 -7.07 -40.09
C GLY A 246 13.18 -6.97 -41.49
N ASN A 247 13.41 -7.93 -42.39
CA ASN A 247 12.81 -7.95 -43.72
C ASN A 247 11.44 -8.62 -43.70
N LEU A 248 10.53 -8.18 -44.57
CA LEU A 248 9.22 -8.81 -44.74
C LEU A 248 9.38 -10.24 -45.28
N THR A 249 8.68 -11.17 -44.65
CA THR A 249 8.52 -12.54 -45.14
C THR A 249 7.19 -12.68 -45.87
N ASN A 250 7.00 -13.76 -46.64
CA ASN A 250 5.71 -14.07 -47.27
C ASN A 250 4.64 -14.60 -46.28
N GLU A 251 4.99 -14.74 -45.00
CA GLU A 251 4.08 -15.23 -43.95
C GLU A 251 3.21 -14.08 -43.42
N ILE A 252 1.90 -14.18 -43.59
CA ILE A 252 0.93 -13.21 -43.06
C ILE A 252 0.75 -13.46 -41.56
N LEU A 253 1.06 -12.44 -40.75
CA LEU A 253 0.90 -12.46 -39.29
C LEU A 253 -0.51 -12.09 -38.87
N TYR A 254 -1.12 -11.11 -39.57
CA TYR A 254 -2.52 -10.69 -39.37
C TYR A 254 -3.15 -10.36 -40.71
N LYS A 255 -4.37 -10.85 -40.94
CA LYS A 255 -5.15 -10.51 -42.13
C LYS A 255 -5.85 -9.15 -41.96
N LYS A 256 -6.14 -8.47 -43.06
CA LYS A 256 -7.00 -7.28 -43.05
C LYS A 256 -8.31 -7.55 -42.29
N GLY A 257 -8.65 -6.67 -41.35
CA GLY A 257 -9.82 -6.76 -40.49
C GLY A 257 -9.61 -7.53 -39.18
N GLU A 258 -8.48 -8.24 -39.02
CA GLU A 258 -8.18 -8.99 -37.81
C GLU A 258 -7.67 -8.08 -36.68
N LYS A 259 -8.02 -8.38 -35.42
CA LYS A 259 -7.48 -7.66 -34.25
C LYS A 259 -5.97 -7.90 -34.13
N VAL A 260 -5.20 -6.81 -34.14
CA VAL A 260 -3.73 -6.88 -34.09
C VAL A 260 -3.24 -7.20 -32.68
N PHE A 261 -3.88 -6.62 -31.66
CA PHE A 261 -3.54 -6.84 -30.25
C PHE A 261 -4.42 -7.93 -29.61
N LYS A 262 -4.21 -9.19 -29.99
CA LYS A 262 -5.00 -10.36 -29.54
C LYS A 262 -5.00 -10.62 -28.03
N PHE A 263 -4.04 -10.06 -27.29
CA PHE A 263 -4.01 -10.15 -25.84
C PHE A 263 -5.14 -9.34 -25.18
N PHE A 264 -5.83 -8.43 -25.87
CA PHE A 264 -7.05 -7.82 -25.36
C PHE A 264 -8.21 -8.82 -25.39
N GLN A 265 -8.36 -9.57 -24.31
CA GLN A 265 -9.46 -10.51 -24.09
C GLN A 265 -10.42 -9.95 -23.04
N LYS A 266 -11.71 -9.86 -23.38
CA LYS A 266 -12.78 -9.40 -22.48
C LYS A 266 -12.81 -10.26 -21.23
N ASP A 267 -13.01 -9.64 -20.07
CA ASP A 267 -13.05 -10.27 -18.74
C ASP A 267 -11.73 -10.91 -18.25
N LYS A 268 -10.67 -10.86 -19.07
CA LYS A 268 -9.33 -11.31 -18.70
C LYS A 268 -8.36 -10.14 -18.55
N ASN A 269 -8.14 -9.40 -19.64
CA ASN A 269 -7.16 -8.32 -19.73
C ASN A 269 -7.82 -6.94 -19.88
N TYR A 270 -9.13 -6.89 -20.10
CA TYR A 270 -9.93 -5.68 -20.00
C TYR A 270 -11.37 -6.00 -19.57
N PHE A 271 -12.04 -5.01 -18.99
CA PHE A 271 -13.44 -5.08 -18.61
C PHE A 271 -14.27 -4.14 -19.47
N GLU A 272 -15.42 -4.64 -19.92
CA GLU A 272 -16.42 -3.93 -20.70
C GLU A 272 -17.80 -4.36 -20.19
N MET A 273 -18.64 -3.38 -19.84
CA MET A 273 -19.92 -3.61 -19.18
C MET A 273 -21.00 -2.82 -19.89
N ASP A 274 -22.13 -3.47 -20.21
CA ASP A 274 -23.19 -2.88 -21.05
C ASP A 274 -23.83 -1.62 -20.45
N GLN A 275 -23.69 -1.43 -19.14
CA GLN A 275 -24.25 -0.30 -18.40
C GLN A 275 -23.45 1.01 -18.53
N ILE A 276 -22.20 0.96 -19.03
CA ILE A 276 -21.34 2.14 -19.23
C ILE A 276 -20.61 2.04 -20.59
N LYS A 277 -20.14 3.17 -21.13
CA LYS A 277 -19.40 3.17 -22.41
C LYS A 277 -17.91 2.94 -22.22
N GLU A 278 -17.41 3.26 -21.03
CA GLU A 278 -16.00 3.17 -20.69
C GLU A 278 -15.54 1.71 -20.55
N LYS A 279 -14.35 1.42 -21.08
CA LYS A 279 -13.65 0.15 -20.87
C LYS A 279 -12.48 0.36 -19.89
N MET A 280 -12.13 -0.66 -19.13
CA MET A 280 -10.98 -0.62 -18.22
C MET A 280 -9.98 -1.68 -18.62
N THR A 281 -8.70 -1.31 -18.77
CA THR A 281 -7.65 -2.32 -18.88
C THR A 281 -7.31 -2.92 -17.52
N PHE A 282 -7.06 -4.22 -17.51
CA PHE A 282 -6.66 -4.98 -16.34
C PHE A 282 -5.55 -5.96 -16.72
N MET A 283 -4.39 -5.40 -17.02
CA MET A 283 -3.20 -6.13 -17.51
C MET A 283 -1.93 -5.48 -16.99
N THR A 284 -0.77 -6.03 -17.32
CA THR A 284 0.52 -5.40 -17.00
C THR A 284 0.92 -4.31 -18.02
N ASN A 285 1.93 -3.50 -17.70
CA ASN A 285 2.50 -2.52 -18.63
C ASN A 285 3.46 -3.12 -19.68
N SER A 286 3.67 -4.44 -19.67
CA SER A 286 4.62 -5.11 -20.56
C SER A 286 4.26 -4.90 -22.02
N PHE A 287 5.25 -4.73 -22.89
CA PHE A 287 5.06 -4.80 -24.34
C PHE A 287 5.03 -6.24 -24.84
N VAL A 288 5.64 -7.18 -24.10
CA VAL A 288 5.69 -8.59 -24.48
C VAL A 288 4.27 -9.15 -24.53
N THR A 289 3.88 -9.71 -25.67
CA THR A 289 2.48 -10.08 -25.95
C THR A 289 2.08 -11.45 -25.41
N ASP A 290 3.00 -12.17 -24.76
CA ASP A 290 2.70 -13.43 -24.08
C ASP A 290 1.62 -13.19 -23.01
N ASP A 291 0.56 -14.00 -23.03
CA ASP A 291 -0.56 -13.92 -22.10
C ASP A 291 -0.11 -14.02 -20.64
N SER A 292 0.94 -14.80 -20.34
CA SER A 292 1.49 -14.95 -19.00
C SER A 292 2.14 -13.67 -18.48
N TYR A 293 2.65 -12.80 -19.36
CA TYR A 293 3.26 -11.52 -19.00
C TYR A 293 2.26 -10.37 -19.03
N LYS A 294 1.16 -10.50 -19.77
CA LYS A 294 0.07 -9.53 -19.81
C LYS A 294 -0.91 -9.67 -18.65
N SER A 295 -1.10 -10.89 -18.13
CA SER A 295 -2.11 -11.16 -17.11
C SER A 295 -1.91 -10.37 -15.81
N ALA A 296 -3.00 -9.77 -15.32
CA ALA A 296 -3.04 -9.16 -13.99
C ALA A 296 -3.27 -10.18 -12.85
N GLU A 297 -3.46 -11.46 -13.16
CA GLU A 297 -3.75 -12.52 -12.17
C GLU A 297 -2.64 -12.63 -11.11
N GLY A 298 -1.38 -12.43 -11.51
CA GLY A 298 -0.24 -12.46 -10.59
C GLY A 298 -0.35 -11.46 -9.44
N PHE A 299 -1.03 -10.32 -9.64
CA PHE A 299 -1.23 -9.30 -8.61
C PHE A 299 -2.30 -9.71 -7.61
N ILE A 300 -3.40 -10.30 -8.11
CA ILE A 300 -4.46 -10.85 -7.27
C ILE A 300 -3.90 -11.99 -6.42
N ASN A 301 -3.21 -12.93 -7.04
CA ASN A 301 -2.61 -14.08 -6.34
C ASN A 301 -1.56 -13.64 -5.33
N HIS A 302 -0.72 -12.66 -5.67
CA HIS A 302 0.26 -12.12 -4.73
C HIS A 302 -0.42 -11.50 -3.51
N TYR A 303 -1.44 -10.65 -3.72
CA TYR A 303 -2.20 -10.04 -2.63
C TYR A 303 -2.88 -11.10 -1.75
N LEU A 304 -3.62 -12.03 -2.37
CA LEU A 304 -4.31 -13.09 -1.64
C LEU A 304 -3.34 -13.99 -0.88
N SER A 305 -2.14 -14.28 -1.41
CA SER A 305 -1.12 -15.10 -0.75
C SER A 305 -0.64 -14.54 0.60
N LYS A 306 -0.82 -13.23 0.81
CA LYS A 306 -0.31 -12.50 1.97
C LYS A 306 -1.39 -11.91 2.87
N HIS A 307 -2.63 -11.84 2.38
CA HIS A 307 -3.72 -11.12 3.01
C HIS A 307 -5.03 -11.91 2.93
N ASN A 308 -5.77 -11.93 4.02
CA ASN A 308 -7.16 -12.38 4.02
C ASN A 308 -8.08 -11.16 4.00
N PRO A 309 -8.71 -10.83 2.87
CA PRO A 309 -9.51 -9.62 2.75
C PRO A 309 -10.89 -9.74 3.43
N PHE A 310 -11.32 -8.65 4.04
CA PHE A 310 -12.62 -8.48 4.69
C PHE A 310 -13.26 -7.17 4.26
N LEU A 311 -14.58 -7.15 4.25
CA LEU A 311 -15.41 -5.96 4.06
C LEU A 311 -15.97 -5.52 5.42
N ILE A 312 -15.87 -4.23 5.73
CA ILE A 312 -16.41 -3.65 6.97
C ILE A 312 -17.41 -2.56 6.63
N SER A 313 -18.64 -2.74 7.10
CA SER A 313 -19.64 -1.69 7.20
C SER A 313 -19.81 -1.26 8.65
N GLN A 314 -19.98 0.03 8.89
CA GLN A 314 -20.09 0.60 10.22
C GLN A 314 -21.03 1.79 10.29
N PHE A 315 -21.55 2.02 11.50
CA PHE A 315 -22.30 3.19 11.87
C PHE A 315 -21.97 3.57 13.33
N THR A 316 -21.41 4.76 13.55
CA THR A 316 -21.05 5.21 14.91
C THR A 316 -22.08 6.16 15.52
N LEU A 317 -22.58 5.79 16.70
CA LEU A 317 -23.47 6.55 17.58
C LEU A 317 -22.66 7.22 18.71
N PRO A 318 -23.16 8.30 19.35
CA PRO A 318 -22.50 8.92 20.49
C PRO A 318 -22.42 7.98 21.70
N GLY A 319 -21.30 8.08 22.45
CA GLY A 319 -21.06 7.29 23.66
C GLY A 319 -19.65 6.72 23.67
N ILE A 320 -18.67 7.54 24.04
CA ILE A 320 -17.28 7.14 24.16
C ILE A 320 -17.07 6.58 25.56
N ALA A 321 -16.78 5.28 25.61
CA ALA A 321 -16.42 4.60 26.85
C ALA A 321 -15.00 5.02 27.31
N PRO A 322 -14.75 5.12 28.62
CA PRO A 322 -13.43 5.43 29.14
C PRO A 322 -12.43 4.32 28.78
N SER A 323 -11.17 4.69 28.53
CA SER A 323 -10.12 3.73 28.17
C SER A 323 -9.42 3.09 29.38
N LYS A 324 -9.59 3.68 30.57
CA LYS A 324 -8.98 3.22 31.82
C LYS A 324 -9.86 3.54 33.03
N LYS A 325 -9.81 2.67 34.04
CA LYS A 325 -10.24 3.02 35.40
C LYS A 325 -9.11 3.78 36.09
N VAL A 326 -9.45 4.88 36.75
CA VAL A 326 -8.53 5.61 37.64
C VAL A 326 -8.99 5.33 39.06
N ASP A 327 -8.09 4.84 39.91
CA ASP A 327 -8.43 4.51 41.30
C ASP A 327 -8.97 5.77 42.01
N GLY A 328 -10.14 5.64 42.64
CA GLY A 328 -10.82 6.75 43.30
C GLY A 328 -11.61 7.70 42.39
N GLN A 329 -11.70 7.45 41.08
CA GLN A 329 -12.55 8.22 40.16
C GLN A 329 -13.53 7.29 39.43
N GLU A 330 -14.80 7.69 39.36
CA GLU A 330 -15.78 6.98 38.54
C GLU A 330 -15.44 7.13 37.05
N PRO A 331 -15.34 6.02 36.28
CA PRO A 331 -15.12 6.08 34.84
C PRO A 331 -16.27 6.84 34.19
N LYS A 332 -15.98 7.97 33.54
CA LYS A 332 -17.01 8.83 32.95
C LYS A 332 -17.08 8.64 31.45
N TRP A 333 -18.20 8.12 30.96
CA TRP A 333 -18.50 8.11 29.53
C TRP A 333 -18.71 9.53 29.01
N ASN A 334 -18.27 9.75 27.77
CA ASN A 334 -18.46 11.02 27.09
C ASN A 334 -19.49 10.88 25.96
N PHE A 335 -20.51 11.73 25.96
CA PHE A 335 -21.57 11.74 24.96
C PHE A 335 -21.66 13.12 24.31
N ASP A 336 -21.66 13.16 22.98
CA ASP A 336 -21.97 14.37 22.23
C ASP A 336 -23.48 14.69 22.39
N LYS A 337 -23.80 15.72 23.18
CA LYS A 337 -25.17 16.15 23.45
C LYS A 337 -25.94 16.48 22.15
N ASN A 338 -25.28 17.07 21.16
CA ASN A 338 -25.91 17.42 19.89
C ASN A 338 -26.22 16.18 19.04
N ALA A 339 -25.32 15.19 19.04
CA ALA A 339 -25.57 13.93 18.37
C ALA A 339 -26.72 13.16 19.04
N VAL A 340 -26.75 13.12 20.37
CA VAL A 340 -27.86 12.51 21.13
C VAL A 340 -29.19 13.21 20.83
N LYS A 341 -29.21 14.55 20.86
CA LYS A 341 -30.40 15.36 20.50
C LYS A 341 -30.97 14.94 19.15
N LYS A 342 -30.12 14.83 18.12
CA LYS A 342 -30.53 14.41 16.77
C LYS A 342 -31.10 13.00 16.72
N LEU A 343 -30.57 12.07 17.53
CA LEU A 343 -31.12 10.72 17.62
C LEU A 343 -32.52 10.68 18.23
N MET A 344 -32.84 11.62 19.13
CA MET A 344 -34.15 11.68 19.79
C MET A 344 -35.25 12.35 18.92
N PHE A 345 -34.87 13.01 17.83
CA PHE A 345 -35.81 13.60 16.87
C PHE A 345 -36.64 12.56 16.13
N TYR A 346 -37.78 12.99 15.61
CA TYR A 346 -38.47 12.30 14.53
C TYR A 346 -37.82 12.64 13.19
N TRP A 347 -37.70 11.64 12.33
CA TRP A 347 -37.27 11.81 10.95
C TRP A 347 -38.34 12.56 10.13
N PRO A 348 -37.97 13.41 9.15
CA PRO A 348 -38.94 14.12 8.32
C PRO A 348 -39.91 13.15 7.61
N ALA A 349 -41.17 13.57 7.47
CA ALA A 349 -42.19 12.77 6.80
C ALA A 349 -41.82 12.49 5.32
N GLN A 350 -41.77 11.21 4.96
CA GLN A 350 -41.49 10.70 3.61
C GLN A 350 -42.71 9.92 3.08
N GLY A 351 -42.96 9.96 1.76
CA GLY A 351 -44.13 9.33 1.11
C GLY A 351 -45.25 10.31 0.73
N GLU A 352 -46.34 9.78 0.14
CA GLU A 352 -47.51 10.55 -0.33
C GLU A 352 -48.75 10.37 0.54
N ASN A 353 -48.98 9.18 1.15
CA ASN A 353 -50.15 8.88 1.99
C ASN A 353 -49.76 8.10 3.27
N ASN A 354 -50.52 8.24 4.37
CA ASN A 354 -50.35 7.57 5.67
C ASN A 354 -48.97 7.79 6.34
N PHE A 355 -48.72 9.03 6.77
CA PHE A 355 -47.46 9.41 7.43
C PHE A 355 -47.30 8.78 8.81
N LYS A 356 -46.11 8.22 9.05
CA LYS A 356 -45.67 7.74 10.36
C LYS A 356 -44.55 8.62 10.90
N ALA A 357 -44.63 8.95 12.19
CA ALA A 357 -43.55 9.62 12.89
C ALA A 357 -42.50 8.58 13.29
N ILE A 358 -41.41 8.48 12.51
CA ILE A 358 -40.36 7.47 12.73
C ILE A 358 -39.21 8.11 13.50
N PRO A 359 -38.86 7.63 14.71
CA PRO A 359 -37.69 8.12 15.44
C PRO A 359 -36.41 8.00 14.61
N ALA A 360 -35.49 8.95 14.75
CA ALA A 360 -34.27 8.98 13.97
C ALA A 360 -33.38 7.75 14.19
N PHE A 361 -33.34 7.18 15.41
CA PHE A 361 -32.62 5.93 15.66
C PHE A 361 -33.27 4.70 15.01
N ASP A 362 -34.59 4.69 14.79
CA ASP A 362 -35.25 3.59 14.08
C ASP A 362 -34.88 3.60 12.60
N LYS A 363 -34.67 4.79 12.01
CA LYS A 363 -34.08 4.90 10.65
C LYS A 363 -32.69 4.31 10.56
N ILE A 364 -31.92 4.26 11.65
CA ILE A 364 -30.62 3.60 11.67
C ILE A 364 -30.83 2.09 11.75
N LYS A 365 -31.73 1.61 12.62
CA LYS A 365 -32.08 0.19 12.76
C LYS A 365 -32.59 -0.42 11.45
N GLU A 366 -33.44 0.30 10.72
CA GLU A 366 -34.06 -0.14 9.45
C GLU A 366 -33.08 -0.11 8.27
N ASN A 367 -32.16 0.86 8.23
CA ASN A 367 -31.32 1.13 7.05
C ASN A 367 -29.87 0.70 7.19
N PHE A 368 -29.37 0.36 8.38
CA PHE A 368 -28.00 -0.13 8.54
C PHE A 368 -27.84 -1.47 7.81
N LYS A 369 -27.17 -1.42 6.66
CA LYS A 369 -26.93 -2.56 5.76
C LYS A 369 -25.45 -2.72 5.49
N SER A 370 -25.05 -3.94 5.13
CA SER A 370 -23.68 -4.16 4.71
C SER A 370 -23.46 -3.59 3.30
N TYR A 371 -22.21 -3.23 3.02
CA TYR A 371 -21.85 -2.50 1.81
C TYR A 371 -22.13 -3.30 0.54
N ASP A 372 -21.90 -4.62 0.58
CA ASP A 372 -22.21 -5.56 -0.50
C ASP A 372 -23.70 -5.53 -0.90
N GLU A 373 -24.61 -5.45 0.08
CA GLU A 373 -26.05 -5.37 -0.19
C GLU A 373 -26.42 -4.07 -0.92
N LEU A 374 -25.79 -2.95 -0.55
CA LEU A 374 -26.01 -1.66 -1.20
C LEU A 374 -25.40 -1.61 -2.61
N VAL A 375 -24.24 -2.23 -2.80
CA VAL A 375 -23.62 -2.37 -4.12
C VAL A 375 -24.49 -3.22 -5.05
N ALA A 376 -25.01 -4.35 -4.59
CA ALA A 376 -25.90 -5.19 -5.38
C ALA A 376 -27.10 -4.40 -5.91
N LYS A 377 -27.76 -3.62 -5.04
CA LYS A 377 -28.86 -2.73 -5.43
C LYS A 377 -28.45 -1.62 -6.39
N ALA A 378 -27.26 -1.05 -6.19
CA ALA A 378 -26.74 0.01 -7.07
C ALA A 378 -26.41 -0.51 -8.49
N LYS A 379 -26.06 -1.80 -8.61
CA LYS A 379 -25.80 -2.50 -9.87
C LYS A 379 -27.09 -2.83 -10.64
N GLU A 380 -28.14 -3.27 -9.94
CA GLU A 380 -29.43 -3.66 -10.54
C GLU A 380 -30.17 -2.51 -11.23
N ASN A 381 -30.07 -1.29 -10.70
CA ASN A 381 -30.75 -0.13 -11.27
C ASN A 381 -30.22 0.17 -12.69
N SER A 382 -31.05 0.40 -13.71
CA SER A 382 -30.58 0.81 -15.05
C SER A 382 -30.30 2.31 -15.16
N SER A 383 -30.83 3.11 -14.23
CA SER A 383 -30.67 4.57 -14.19
C SER A 383 -29.27 4.99 -13.74
N SER A 384 -28.83 6.17 -14.20
CA SER A 384 -27.65 6.88 -13.71
C SER A 384 -27.92 7.64 -12.40
N THR A 385 -29.17 7.68 -11.94
CA THR A 385 -29.54 8.21 -10.62
C THR A 385 -29.45 7.10 -9.58
N ILE A 386 -28.87 7.42 -8.44
CA ILE A 386 -28.74 6.49 -7.32
C ILE A 386 -30.13 6.03 -6.82
N ASN A 387 -30.25 4.78 -6.39
CA ASN A 387 -31.50 4.24 -5.86
C ASN A 387 -31.93 5.04 -4.61
N GLN A 388 -33.24 5.30 -4.47
CA GLN A 388 -33.80 6.09 -3.37
C GLN A 388 -33.42 5.54 -2.00
N GLU A 389 -33.42 4.22 -1.81
CA GLU A 389 -33.03 3.59 -0.54
C GLU A 389 -31.58 3.90 -0.16
N ILE A 390 -30.68 3.92 -1.14
CA ILE A 390 -29.26 4.25 -0.93
C ILE A 390 -29.11 5.75 -0.64
N ALA A 391 -29.88 6.60 -1.32
CA ALA A 391 -29.91 8.04 -1.04
C ALA A 391 -30.42 8.34 0.38
N GLU A 392 -31.48 7.65 0.80
CA GLU A 392 -32.04 7.74 2.15
C GLU A 392 -31.02 7.31 3.20
N TYR A 393 -30.37 6.15 3.02
CA TYR A 393 -29.34 5.71 3.95
C TYR A 393 -28.12 6.65 3.98
N SER A 394 -27.72 7.22 2.84
CA SER A 394 -26.66 8.23 2.77
C SER A 394 -27.03 9.49 3.57
N SER A 395 -28.31 9.89 3.56
CA SER A 395 -28.81 10.99 4.38
C SER A 395 -28.79 10.65 5.88
N VAL A 396 -29.18 9.42 6.25
CA VAL A 396 -29.08 8.91 7.64
C VAL A 396 -27.63 8.97 8.12
N LEU A 397 -26.67 8.46 7.33
CA LEU A 397 -25.24 8.52 7.65
C LEU A 397 -24.73 9.96 7.81
N ALA A 398 -25.08 10.85 6.87
CA ALA A 398 -24.63 12.24 6.90
C ALA A 398 -25.14 12.99 8.13
N GLN A 399 -26.39 12.75 8.54
CA GLN A 399 -27.04 13.50 9.62
C GLN A 399 -26.79 12.92 11.02
N LEU A 400 -26.72 11.58 11.13
CA LEU A 400 -26.77 10.89 12.42
C LEU A 400 -25.49 10.14 12.79
N SER A 401 -24.68 9.69 11.83
CA SER A 401 -23.42 8.99 12.14
C SER A 401 -22.32 9.95 12.59
N LEU A 402 -21.47 9.51 13.52
CA LEU A 402 -20.23 10.17 13.93
C LEU A 402 -18.99 9.68 13.17
N ASP A 403 -19.17 8.87 12.13
CA ASP A 403 -18.08 8.38 11.29
C ASP A 403 -17.41 9.51 10.50
N GLU A 404 -16.21 9.23 9.98
CA GLU A 404 -15.49 10.14 9.09
C GLU A 404 -16.25 10.32 7.78
N GLN A 405 -16.09 11.48 7.15
CA GLN A 405 -16.77 11.79 5.90
C GLN A 405 -16.50 10.74 4.82
N GLU A 406 -15.29 10.18 4.76
CA GLU A 406 -14.91 9.14 3.81
C GLU A 406 -15.74 7.85 3.96
N ILE A 407 -16.08 7.47 5.20
CA ILE A 407 -16.93 6.31 5.51
C ILE A 407 -18.39 6.64 5.19
N LYS A 408 -18.85 7.84 5.56
CA LYS A 408 -20.22 8.31 5.30
C LYS A 408 -20.53 8.36 3.80
N THR A 409 -19.63 8.92 2.99
CA THR A 409 -19.81 9.01 1.53
C THR A 409 -19.58 7.67 0.83
N ASN A 410 -19.07 6.66 1.54
CA ASN A 410 -18.91 5.29 1.08
C ASN A 410 -19.97 4.35 1.69
N TRP A 411 -21.16 4.87 1.97
CA TRP A 411 -22.30 4.12 2.51
C TRP A 411 -21.97 3.31 3.77
N GLY A 412 -21.19 3.91 4.67
CA GLY A 412 -20.80 3.30 5.94
C GLY A 412 -19.63 2.32 5.82
N SER A 413 -18.95 2.24 4.67
CA SER A 413 -17.87 1.27 4.45
C SER A 413 -16.48 1.88 4.50
N THR A 414 -15.51 1.18 5.10
CA THR A 414 -14.08 1.52 4.95
C THR A 414 -13.47 0.96 3.65
N GLY A 415 -14.26 0.24 2.86
CA GLY A 415 -13.77 -0.61 1.77
C GLY A 415 -13.15 -1.91 2.28
N LEU A 416 -12.48 -2.62 1.39
CA LEU A 416 -11.74 -3.83 1.72
C LEU A 416 -10.54 -3.51 2.62
N THR A 417 -10.29 -4.40 3.57
CA THR A 417 -9.14 -4.37 4.46
C THR A 417 -8.66 -5.79 4.73
N SER A 418 -7.56 -5.97 5.46
CA SER A 418 -7.10 -7.28 5.92
C SER A 418 -6.93 -7.28 7.44
N ILE A 419 -7.02 -8.45 8.07
CA ILE A 419 -6.79 -8.60 9.51
C ILE A 419 -5.41 -8.04 9.89
N ASP A 420 -4.40 -8.27 9.07
CA ASP A 420 -3.05 -7.74 9.30
C ASP A 420 -3.05 -6.21 9.35
N ASP A 421 -3.71 -5.54 8.40
CA ASP A 421 -3.76 -4.07 8.34
C ASP A 421 -4.53 -3.48 9.52
N LEU A 422 -5.59 -4.18 9.97
CA LEU A 422 -6.34 -3.80 11.15
C LEU A 422 -5.51 -3.93 12.43
N LEU A 423 -4.70 -4.98 12.56
CA LEU A 423 -3.86 -5.22 13.73
C LEU A 423 -2.65 -4.29 13.80
N VAL A 424 -1.97 -4.01 12.68
CA VAL A 424 -0.88 -3.01 12.63
C VAL A 424 -1.39 -1.61 12.98
N GLY A 425 -2.63 -1.30 12.56
CA GLY A 425 -3.21 0.03 12.69
C GLY A 425 -3.40 0.54 14.12
N GLY A 426 -3.43 -0.35 15.12
CA GLY A 426 -3.64 0.03 16.53
C GLY A 426 -5.06 0.52 16.84
N GLY A 427 -5.32 0.79 18.13
CA GLY A 427 -6.52 1.48 18.61
C GLY A 427 -7.84 0.83 18.13
N ASP A 428 -8.70 1.62 17.49
CA ASP A 428 -10.01 1.18 16.99
C ASP A 428 -9.90 0.17 15.83
N LYS A 429 -8.79 0.18 15.07
CA LYS A 429 -8.58 -0.80 13.99
C LYS A 429 -8.30 -2.19 14.58
N THR A 430 -7.45 -2.27 15.60
CA THR A 430 -7.20 -3.51 16.33
C THR A 430 -8.49 -4.01 17.00
N LEU A 431 -9.31 -3.12 17.55
CA LEU A 431 -10.63 -3.48 18.09
C LEU A 431 -11.54 -4.13 17.05
N LYS A 432 -11.59 -3.59 15.82
CA LYS A 432 -12.36 -4.19 14.71
C LYS A 432 -11.83 -5.58 14.35
N ALA A 433 -10.51 -5.79 14.33
CA ALA A 433 -9.93 -7.12 14.11
C ALA A 433 -10.37 -8.11 15.21
N PHE A 434 -10.34 -7.69 16.48
CA PHE A 434 -10.78 -8.51 17.60
C PHE A 434 -12.27 -8.85 17.57
N SER A 435 -13.11 -8.12 16.82
CA SER A 435 -14.50 -8.55 16.60
C SER A 435 -14.61 -9.85 15.79
N GLN A 436 -13.64 -10.12 14.91
CA GLN A 436 -13.55 -11.35 14.10
C GLN A 436 -12.73 -12.45 14.78
N LEU A 437 -12.01 -12.11 15.84
CA LEU A 437 -11.19 -13.03 16.64
C LEU A 437 -11.82 -13.29 18.00
N SER A 438 -13.14 -13.15 18.11
CA SER A 438 -13.88 -13.33 19.36
C SER A 438 -13.70 -14.72 19.96
N ASP A 439 -13.51 -15.75 19.11
CA ASP A 439 -13.20 -17.12 19.50
C ASP A 439 -11.91 -17.25 20.34
N LEU A 440 -11.02 -16.25 20.30
CA LEU A 440 -9.81 -16.25 21.10
C LEU A 440 -10.05 -15.88 22.56
N TYR A 441 -10.99 -14.98 22.84
CA TYR A 441 -11.14 -14.38 24.17
C TYR A 441 -12.51 -14.60 24.83
N THR A 442 -13.55 -15.01 24.11
CA THR A 442 -14.86 -15.30 24.69
C THR A 442 -15.65 -16.36 23.91
N ASN A 443 -16.46 -17.15 24.61
CA ASN A 443 -17.48 -18.03 24.02
C ASN A 443 -18.86 -17.39 23.93
N ASN A 444 -19.11 -16.38 24.76
CA ASN A 444 -20.41 -15.78 24.89
C ASN A 444 -20.27 -14.28 24.68
N ILE A 445 -20.59 -13.85 23.47
CA ILE A 445 -20.69 -12.43 23.16
C ILE A 445 -22.00 -11.93 23.76
N PRO A 446 -21.97 -11.01 24.74
CA PRO A 446 -23.18 -10.49 25.37
C PRO A 446 -24.07 -9.79 24.34
N GLU A 447 -25.38 -9.99 24.48
CA GLU A 447 -26.38 -9.37 23.62
C GLU A 447 -26.90 -8.07 24.24
N VAL A 448 -27.05 -7.02 23.43
CA VAL A 448 -27.49 -5.68 23.86
C VAL A 448 -28.63 -5.18 22.97
N ASP A 449 -29.69 -4.69 23.60
CA ASP A 449 -30.87 -4.11 22.95
C ASP A 449 -30.75 -2.57 22.89
N LEU A 450 -29.80 -2.09 22.07
CA LEU A 450 -29.45 -0.66 22.00
C LEU A 450 -30.65 0.21 21.59
N PHE A 451 -31.41 -0.21 20.58
CA PHE A 451 -32.51 0.59 20.04
C PHE A 451 -33.71 0.64 20.99
N LYS A 452 -34.01 -0.44 21.71
CA LYS A 452 -35.03 -0.40 22.77
C LYS A 452 -34.66 0.57 23.88
N GLU A 453 -33.38 0.62 24.27
CA GLU A 453 -32.97 1.58 25.30
C GLU A 453 -33.04 3.02 24.80
N LEU A 454 -32.68 3.29 23.54
CA LEU A 454 -32.87 4.61 22.94
C LEU A 454 -34.36 5.03 22.92
N GLN A 455 -35.27 4.09 22.65
CA GLN A 455 -36.70 4.32 22.76
C GLN A 455 -37.12 4.63 24.21
N ASN A 456 -36.67 3.85 25.19
CA ASN A 456 -36.95 4.09 26.62
C ASN A 456 -36.47 5.48 27.06
N ILE A 457 -35.27 5.88 26.62
CA ILE A 457 -34.69 7.20 26.92
C ILE A 457 -35.57 8.31 26.33
N ARG A 458 -35.98 8.15 25.06
CA ARG A 458 -36.84 9.11 24.38
C ARG A 458 -38.18 9.28 25.08
N GLU A 459 -38.83 8.19 25.47
CA GLU A 459 -40.11 8.20 26.20
C GLU A 459 -39.98 8.90 27.55
N LYS A 460 -38.89 8.65 28.28
CA LYS A 460 -38.61 9.35 29.55
C LYS A 460 -38.43 10.85 29.35
N ILE A 461 -37.71 11.29 28.32
CA ILE A 461 -37.55 12.71 27.99
C ILE A 461 -38.92 13.33 27.66
N ILE A 462 -39.74 12.66 26.86
CA ILE A 462 -41.08 13.14 26.50
C ILE A 462 -41.95 13.31 27.75
N SER A 463 -41.95 12.32 28.65
CA SER A 463 -42.71 12.36 29.89
C SER A 463 -42.24 13.44 30.86
N GLU A 464 -40.92 13.55 31.07
CA GLU A 464 -40.31 14.50 32.01
C GLU A 464 -40.60 15.96 31.61
N PHE A 465 -40.44 16.27 30.32
CA PHE A 465 -40.60 17.63 29.79
C PHE A 465 -41.98 17.89 29.19
N LYS A 466 -42.91 16.93 29.29
CA LYS A 466 -44.29 17.01 28.77
C LYS A 466 -44.34 17.46 27.31
N LEU A 467 -43.44 16.91 26.48
CA LEU A 467 -43.38 17.25 25.05
C LEU A 467 -44.66 16.81 24.33
N PRO A 468 -45.10 17.54 23.29
CA PRO A 468 -46.30 17.19 22.54
C PRO A 468 -46.20 15.77 21.97
N ASN A 469 -47.19 14.92 22.24
CA ASN A 469 -47.17 13.55 21.75
C ASN A 469 -47.53 13.51 20.26
N VAL A 470 -46.57 13.14 19.41
CA VAL A 470 -46.84 12.76 18.03
C VAL A 470 -46.99 11.24 18.03
N ASP A 471 -48.21 10.77 17.73
CA ASP A 471 -48.51 9.35 17.64
C ASP A 471 -47.60 8.70 16.58
N ALA A 472 -46.77 7.76 17.03
CA ALA A 472 -45.80 7.05 16.21
C ALA A 472 -46.47 6.19 15.12
N ASN A 473 -47.70 5.72 15.39
CA ASN A 473 -48.42 4.81 14.51
C ASN A 473 -49.28 5.54 13.49
N ASN A 474 -49.74 6.75 13.78
CA ASN A 474 -50.50 7.56 12.83
C ASN A 474 -50.43 9.05 13.17
N ILE A 475 -49.84 9.87 12.29
CA ILE A 475 -49.97 11.32 12.43
C ILE A 475 -51.36 11.70 11.95
N LYS A 476 -52.19 12.30 12.83
CA LYS A 476 -53.52 12.83 12.48
C LYS A 476 -53.39 14.04 11.53
N SER A 477 -53.01 13.83 10.28
CA SER A 477 -52.78 14.86 9.28
C SER A 477 -53.48 14.54 7.97
N GLN A 478 -54.08 15.56 7.34
CA GLN A 478 -54.74 15.48 6.04
C GLN A 478 -53.74 15.64 4.86
N SER A 479 -52.52 16.14 5.12
CA SER A 479 -51.49 16.38 4.09
C SER A 479 -50.04 16.15 4.58
N LYS A 480 -49.09 16.00 3.63
CA LYS A 480 -47.64 15.91 3.92
C LYS A 480 -47.12 17.13 4.67
N GLN A 481 -47.60 18.31 4.31
CA GLN A 481 -47.16 19.57 4.90
C GLN A 481 -47.61 19.69 6.37
N GLU A 482 -48.81 19.22 6.69
CA GLU A 482 -49.29 19.12 8.07
C GLU A 482 -48.47 18.11 8.88
N ALA A 483 -48.19 16.93 8.33
CA ALA A 483 -47.35 15.94 8.99
C ALA A 483 -45.94 16.47 9.28
N GLN A 484 -45.33 17.17 8.31
CA GLN A 484 -44.03 17.83 8.49
C GLN A 484 -44.09 18.96 9.53
N THR A 485 -45.21 19.69 9.61
CA THR A 485 -45.40 20.75 10.60
C THR A 485 -45.48 20.18 12.01
N GLU A 486 -46.24 19.10 12.22
CA GLU A 486 -46.36 18.44 13.53
C GLU A 486 -45.03 17.82 13.99
N ILE A 487 -44.33 17.12 13.11
CA ILE A 487 -42.97 16.62 13.36
C ILE A 487 -42.02 17.79 13.68
N GLY A 488 -42.11 18.87 12.91
CA GLY A 488 -41.29 20.07 13.09
C GLY A 488 -41.51 20.74 14.44
N LYS A 489 -42.76 20.84 14.91
CA LYS A 489 -43.10 21.36 16.24
C LYS A 489 -42.45 20.51 17.33
N PHE A 490 -42.62 19.19 17.28
CA PHE A 490 -41.98 18.29 18.25
C PHE A 490 -40.46 18.45 18.27
N ASN A 491 -39.82 18.40 17.09
CA ASN A 491 -38.36 18.53 16.99
C ASN A 491 -37.86 19.89 17.48
N LYS A 492 -38.62 20.98 17.27
CA LYS A 492 -38.27 22.32 17.76
C LYS A 492 -38.37 22.42 19.29
N GLU A 493 -39.42 21.87 19.89
CA GLU A 493 -39.54 21.84 21.36
C GLU A 493 -38.45 20.95 21.99
N LEU A 494 -38.18 19.79 21.39
CA LEU A 494 -37.08 18.93 21.83
C LEU A 494 -35.73 19.66 21.67
N GLN A 495 -35.54 20.39 20.59
CA GLN A 495 -34.33 21.19 20.39
C GLN A 495 -34.17 22.24 21.49
N LYS A 496 -35.25 22.95 21.83
CA LYS A 496 -35.26 23.98 22.86
C LYS A 496 -34.79 23.44 24.21
N ILE A 497 -35.31 22.29 24.65
CA ILE A 497 -34.92 21.73 25.96
C ILE A 497 -33.46 21.26 26.00
N PHE A 498 -32.84 20.93 24.87
CA PHE A 498 -31.41 20.61 24.80
C PHE A 498 -30.54 21.88 24.70
N ASP A 499 -30.93 22.84 23.87
CA ASP A 499 -30.10 24.01 23.52
C ASP A 499 -30.19 25.13 24.57
N GLU A 500 -31.34 25.29 25.22
CA GLU A 500 -31.55 26.27 26.29
C GLU A 500 -31.30 25.69 27.70
N ALA A 501 -30.68 24.50 27.78
CA ALA A 501 -30.39 23.84 29.05
C ALA A 501 -29.46 24.67 29.94
N SER A 502 -29.79 24.81 31.22
CA SER A 502 -29.02 25.59 32.19
C SER A 502 -28.74 24.80 33.46
N ASP A 503 -27.46 24.53 33.73
CA ASP A 503 -27.01 23.92 34.99
C ASP A 503 -27.31 24.81 36.21
N VAL A 504 -27.31 26.14 36.02
CA VAL A 504 -27.58 27.12 37.10
C VAL A 504 -29.06 27.16 37.43
N LYS A 505 -29.93 27.25 36.41
CA LYS A 505 -31.38 27.34 36.62
C LYS A 505 -32.05 25.97 36.79
N LYS A 506 -31.32 24.88 36.51
CA LYS A 506 -31.85 23.51 36.43
C LYS A 506 -33.01 23.39 35.44
N GLU A 507 -32.90 24.08 34.31
CA GLU A 507 -33.89 24.10 33.22
C GLU A 507 -33.39 23.25 32.04
N GLY A 508 -34.32 22.58 31.34
CA GLY A 508 -34.01 21.73 30.19
C GLY A 508 -33.18 20.48 30.54
N ILE A 509 -32.45 19.94 29.57
CA ILE A 509 -31.56 18.78 29.74
C ILE A 509 -30.18 19.25 30.18
N TYR A 510 -30.13 19.85 31.37
CA TYR A 510 -28.90 20.23 32.04
C TYR A 510 -28.08 18.99 32.45
N THR A 511 -26.84 19.15 32.89
CA THR A 511 -25.84 18.07 32.99
C THR A 511 -26.27 16.92 33.90
N GLU A 512 -26.92 17.19 35.04
CA GLU A 512 -27.43 16.14 35.92
C GLU A 512 -28.55 15.33 35.25
N LYS A 513 -29.52 16.01 34.63
CA LYS A 513 -30.62 15.37 33.89
C LYS A 513 -30.13 14.61 32.66
N PHE A 514 -29.15 15.15 31.95
CA PHE A 514 -28.48 14.44 30.87
C PHE A 514 -27.85 13.14 31.36
N ASN A 515 -27.15 13.18 32.50
CA ASN A 515 -26.56 11.99 33.08
C ASN A 515 -27.61 10.97 33.55
N GLU A 516 -28.69 11.45 34.18
CA GLU A 516 -29.79 10.63 34.68
C GLU A 516 -30.56 9.93 33.55
N LEU A 517 -31.01 10.70 32.57
CA LEU A 517 -31.94 10.24 31.54
C LEU A 517 -31.25 9.53 30.38
N ILE A 518 -29.99 9.87 30.07
CA ILE A 518 -29.30 9.40 28.86
C ILE A 518 -28.07 8.57 29.20
N VAL A 519 -27.13 9.12 29.99
CA VAL A 519 -25.84 8.47 30.22
C VAL A 519 -26.01 7.19 31.04
N LYS A 520 -26.65 7.27 32.21
CA LYS A 520 -26.81 6.11 33.11
C LYS A 520 -27.48 4.91 32.42
N PRO A 521 -28.60 5.08 31.67
CA PRO A 521 -29.23 3.95 31.01
C PRO A 521 -28.35 3.32 29.91
N LEU A 522 -27.69 4.13 29.08
CA LEU A 522 -26.79 3.61 28.04
C LEU A 522 -25.55 2.92 28.63
N VAL A 523 -24.98 3.48 29.71
CA VAL A 523 -23.84 2.86 30.41
C VAL A 523 -24.21 1.49 30.95
N LYS A 524 -25.39 1.34 31.56
CA LYS A 524 -25.89 0.06 32.11
C LYS A 524 -26.05 -1.05 31.06
N LEU A 525 -26.17 -0.71 29.77
CA LEU A 525 -26.22 -1.71 28.71
C LEU A 525 -24.87 -2.41 28.48
N PHE A 526 -23.77 -1.69 28.69
CA PHE A 526 -22.43 -2.15 28.34
C PHE A 526 -21.58 -2.49 29.56
N GLU A 527 -21.80 -1.80 30.68
CA GLU A 527 -21.05 -2.04 31.90
C GLU A 527 -21.72 -3.09 32.80
N ASN A 528 -20.96 -4.12 33.15
CA ASN A 528 -21.28 -5.06 34.22
C ASN A 528 -20.16 -5.04 35.27
N ASN A 529 -20.50 -4.81 36.54
CA ASN A 529 -19.53 -4.60 37.62
C ASN A 529 -18.46 -3.53 37.28
N GLY A 530 -18.89 -2.49 36.55
CA GLY A 530 -18.07 -1.39 36.08
C GLY A 530 -17.04 -1.77 35.01
N GLN A 531 -17.15 -2.94 34.38
CA GLN A 531 -16.29 -3.35 33.26
C GLN A 531 -17.11 -3.52 32.00
N ILE A 532 -16.50 -3.24 30.85
CA ILE A 532 -17.06 -3.52 29.53
C ILE A 532 -16.51 -4.84 28.99
N GLN A 533 -17.11 -5.32 27.91
CA GLN A 533 -16.53 -6.30 27.01
C GLN A 533 -16.04 -5.64 25.72
N THR A 534 -15.11 -6.31 25.06
CA THR A 534 -14.53 -5.91 23.76
C THR A 534 -15.56 -5.84 22.64
N VAL A 535 -16.54 -6.75 22.64
CA VAL A 535 -17.56 -6.87 21.59
C VAL A 535 -18.90 -7.29 22.20
N TYR A 536 -19.99 -6.81 21.61
CA TYR A 536 -21.37 -7.18 21.95
C TYR A 536 -22.10 -7.56 20.67
N ARG A 537 -23.17 -8.34 20.79
CA ARG A 537 -24.10 -8.65 19.71
C ARG A 537 -25.26 -7.67 19.79
N LEU A 538 -25.65 -7.11 18.65
CA LEU A 538 -26.88 -6.33 18.59
C LEU A 538 -28.07 -7.28 18.62
N LYS A 539 -29.00 -7.08 19.56
CA LYS A 539 -30.23 -7.88 19.63
C LYS A 539 -31.05 -7.79 18.34
N ASP A 540 -31.73 -8.89 18.00
CA ASP A 540 -32.52 -9.05 16.77
C ASP A 540 -31.70 -8.92 15.47
N SER A 541 -30.37 -8.97 15.56
CA SER A 541 -29.47 -9.01 14.41
C SER A 541 -28.42 -10.11 14.56
N LYS A 542 -28.31 -10.99 13.55
CA LYS A 542 -27.37 -12.12 13.60
C LYS A 542 -25.93 -11.71 13.27
N ASP A 543 -25.76 -10.74 12.37
CA ASP A 543 -24.47 -10.42 11.75
C ASP A 543 -23.93 -9.03 12.15
N VAL A 544 -24.63 -8.33 13.05
CA VAL A 544 -24.22 -7.00 13.52
C VAL A 544 -23.66 -7.11 14.94
N LEU A 545 -22.43 -6.65 15.08
CA LEU A 545 -21.75 -6.52 16.36
C LEU A 545 -21.68 -5.05 16.77
N ILE A 546 -21.51 -4.81 18.06
CA ILE A 546 -21.28 -3.49 18.63
C ILE A 546 -19.87 -3.50 19.23
N ILE A 547 -19.07 -2.50 18.88
CA ILE A 547 -17.78 -2.22 19.51
C ILE A 547 -17.75 -0.79 20.04
N LEU A 548 -17.05 -0.59 21.15
CA LEU A 548 -16.92 0.72 21.80
C LEU A 548 -15.59 1.35 21.35
N THR A 549 -15.68 2.27 20.39
CA THR A 549 -14.52 2.93 19.76
C THR A 549 -14.19 4.25 20.44
N SER A 550 -13.05 4.83 20.09
CA SER A 550 -12.68 6.18 20.51
C SER A 550 -13.65 7.29 20.06
N LYS A 551 -14.55 6.98 19.10
CA LYS A 551 -15.55 7.91 18.56
C LYS A 551 -16.94 7.69 19.13
N GLY A 552 -17.23 6.48 19.59
CA GLY A 552 -18.51 6.16 20.23
C GLY A 552 -18.91 4.70 20.12
N ILE A 553 -20.22 4.46 20.22
CA ILE A 553 -20.83 3.13 20.11
C ILE A 553 -20.96 2.81 18.61
N THR A 554 -20.12 1.92 18.10
CA THR A 554 -20.07 1.62 16.66
C THR A 554 -20.73 0.27 16.39
N LEU A 555 -21.81 0.30 15.59
CA LEU A 555 -22.37 -0.88 14.95
C LEU A 555 -21.42 -1.28 13.82
N ILE A 556 -21.07 -2.56 13.73
CA ILE A 556 -20.22 -3.10 12.67
C ILE A 556 -20.81 -4.38 12.08
N ASN A 557 -20.68 -4.50 10.77
CA ASN A 557 -20.87 -5.74 10.03
C ASN A 557 -19.55 -6.03 9.33
N VAL A 558 -18.92 -7.18 9.65
CA VAL A 558 -17.63 -7.56 9.10
C VAL A 558 -17.78 -8.93 8.44
N LYS A 559 -17.55 -8.97 7.13
CA LYS A 559 -17.68 -10.18 6.30
C LYS A 559 -16.35 -10.49 5.63
N ALA A 560 -15.89 -11.73 5.73
CA ALA A 560 -14.86 -12.24 4.84
C ALA A 560 -15.41 -12.25 3.41
N ILE A 561 -14.59 -11.95 2.40
CA ILE A 561 -15.12 -11.78 1.03
C ILE A 561 -15.77 -13.05 0.47
N ASP A 562 -15.33 -14.22 0.92
CA ASP A 562 -15.84 -15.55 0.55
C ASP A 562 -17.12 -15.94 1.30
N LYS A 563 -17.52 -15.16 2.31
CA LYS A 563 -18.78 -15.32 3.05
C LYS A 563 -19.88 -14.36 2.58
N ILE A 564 -19.60 -13.54 1.58
CA ILE A 564 -20.61 -12.66 0.96
C ILE A 564 -21.52 -13.54 0.09
N LYS A 565 -22.83 -13.44 0.31
CA LYS A 565 -23.83 -14.31 -0.33
C LYS A 565 -23.79 -14.28 -1.87
N GLU A 566 -23.55 -13.11 -2.49
CA GLU A 566 -23.41 -12.97 -3.96
C GLU A 566 -22.23 -13.81 -4.53
N TYR A 567 -21.29 -14.17 -3.67
CA TYR A 567 -20.03 -14.82 -4.02
C TYR A 567 -19.89 -16.23 -3.47
N GLU A 568 -20.98 -16.80 -2.94
CA GLU A 568 -21.00 -18.18 -2.48
C GLU A 568 -20.51 -19.11 -3.61
N ASN A 569 -19.55 -19.98 -3.29
CA ASN A 569 -18.88 -20.91 -4.23
C ASN A 569 -17.92 -20.30 -5.28
N LYS A 570 -17.63 -18.99 -5.24
CA LYS A 570 -16.61 -18.38 -6.12
C LYS A 570 -15.21 -18.45 -5.51
N GLN A 571 -14.20 -18.55 -6.35
CA GLN A 571 -12.82 -18.42 -5.87
C GLN A 571 -12.51 -16.98 -5.44
N LYS A 572 -11.70 -16.78 -4.40
CA LYS A 572 -11.34 -15.45 -3.90
C LYS A 572 -10.76 -14.52 -4.99
N SER A 573 -10.05 -15.07 -5.97
CA SER A 573 -9.51 -14.31 -7.10
C SER A 573 -10.61 -13.75 -8.01
N GLU A 574 -11.63 -14.55 -8.31
CA GLU A 574 -12.82 -14.15 -9.07
C GLU A 574 -13.61 -13.08 -8.31
N ILE A 575 -13.76 -13.26 -6.99
CA ILE A 575 -14.44 -12.28 -6.13
C ILE A 575 -13.76 -10.91 -6.20
N LEU A 576 -12.43 -10.86 -6.10
CA LEU A 576 -11.70 -9.58 -6.21
C LEU A 576 -11.86 -8.95 -7.60
N LYS A 577 -11.89 -9.73 -8.69
CA LYS A 577 -12.19 -9.20 -10.03
C LYS A 577 -13.60 -8.60 -10.11
N GLU A 578 -14.60 -9.27 -9.56
CA GLU A 578 -15.97 -8.77 -9.53
C GLU A 578 -16.11 -7.49 -8.69
N MET A 579 -15.35 -7.37 -7.60
CA MET A 579 -15.26 -6.13 -6.81
C MET A 579 -14.60 -5.00 -7.59
N ILE A 580 -13.53 -5.27 -8.35
CA ILE A 580 -12.89 -4.27 -9.24
C ILE A 580 -13.86 -3.80 -10.33
N LYS A 581 -14.57 -4.73 -10.98
CA LYS A 581 -15.60 -4.41 -11.97
C LYS A 581 -16.70 -3.55 -11.36
N SER A 582 -17.15 -3.90 -10.15
CA SER A 582 -18.17 -3.14 -9.41
C SER A 582 -17.69 -1.73 -9.09
N ASP A 583 -16.46 -1.55 -8.60
CA ASP A 583 -15.87 -0.23 -8.36
C ASP A 583 -15.80 0.60 -9.64
N PHE A 584 -15.37 0.00 -10.75
CA PHE A 584 -15.29 0.65 -12.06
C PHE A 584 -16.67 1.06 -12.57
N LEU A 585 -17.66 0.19 -12.46
CA LEU A 585 -19.05 0.46 -12.83
C LEU A 585 -19.60 1.64 -12.02
N LEU A 586 -19.55 1.56 -10.70
CA LEU A 586 -20.09 2.58 -9.81
C LEU A 586 -19.42 3.94 -10.03
N SER A 587 -18.10 3.94 -10.25
CA SER A 587 -17.32 5.15 -10.53
C SER A 587 -17.77 5.84 -11.81
N ASN A 588 -18.14 5.10 -12.86
CA ASN A 588 -18.51 5.69 -14.14
C ASN A 588 -20.00 6.01 -14.24
N LYS A 589 -20.84 5.16 -13.65
CA LYS A 589 -22.29 5.34 -13.66
C LYS A 589 -22.74 6.50 -12.76
N TYR A 590 -22.10 6.68 -11.62
CA TYR A 590 -22.47 7.66 -10.59
C TYR A 590 -21.35 8.69 -10.32
N LYS A 591 -20.62 9.12 -11.37
CA LYS A 591 -19.44 10.02 -11.28
C LYS A 591 -19.62 11.22 -10.33
N ASN A 592 -20.83 11.78 -10.27
CA ASN A 592 -21.14 12.97 -9.47
C ASN A 592 -21.75 12.69 -8.10
N SER A 593 -22.06 11.42 -7.79
CA SER A 593 -22.81 11.05 -6.58
C SER A 593 -22.05 10.11 -5.64
N ILE A 594 -21.01 9.41 -6.13
CA ILE A 594 -20.19 8.50 -5.32
C ILE A 594 -18.74 8.97 -5.32
N SER A 595 -18.28 9.49 -4.17
CA SER A 595 -16.89 9.91 -3.93
C SER A 595 -16.13 9.02 -2.94
N GLY A 596 -16.79 8.02 -2.34
CA GLY A 596 -16.17 7.07 -1.41
C GLY A 596 -15.17 6.11 -2.06
N LYS A 597 -14.36 5.45 -1.22
CA LYS A 597 -13.34 4.45 -1.65
C LYS A 597 -13.90 3.21 -2.34
N LYS A 598 -15.20 2.96 -2.23
CA LYS A 598 -15.91 1.75 -2.68
C LYS A 598 -15.31 0.49 -2.07
N TYR A 599 -15.16 -0.62 -2.80
CA TYR A 599 -14.39 -1.77 -2.32
C TYR A 599 -12.89 -1.44 -2.25
N ASN A 600 -12.39 -0.60 -3.14
CA ASN A 600 -10.98 -0.25 -3.30
C ASN A 600 -10.07 -1.45 -3.66
N ALA A 601 -10.66 -2.47 -4.30
CA ALA A 601 -9.97 -3.73 -4.58
C ALA A 601 -8.75 -3.53 -5.51
N LEU A 602 -8.89 -2.67 -6.53
CA LEU A 602 -7.83 -2.39 -7.49
C LEU A 602 -6.60 -1.76 -6.81
N GLN A 603 -6.79 -0.81 -5.91
CA GLN A 603 -5.67 -0.17 -5.21
C GLN A 603 -4.93 -1.16 -4.31
N LEU A 604 -5.64 -2.10 -3.67
CA LEU A 604 -5.05 -3.11 -2.81
C LEU A 604 -4.16 -4.10 -3.58
N ILE A 605 -4.60 -4.53 -4.76
CA ILE A 605 -3.80 -5.43 -5.61
C ILE A 605 -2.76 -4.69 -6.44
N ASN A 606 -2.93 -3.38 -6.68
CA ASN A 606 -1.98 -2.55 -7.40
C ASN A 606 -0.81 -2.08 -6.52
N GLN A 607 -0.31 -2.97 -5.68
CA GLN A 607 1.01 -2.85 -5.10
C GLN A 607 1.97 -3.43 -6.13
N SER A 608 2.65 -2.57 -6.88
CA SER A 608 3.56 -3.01 -7.95
C SER A 608 4.48 -4.13 -7.44
N LEU A 609 4.60 -5.23 -8.18
CA LEU A 609 5.37 -6.41 -7.77
C LEU A 609 6.87 -6.24 -8.06
N THR A 610 7.37 -5.03 -7.89
CA THR A 610 8.70 -4.57 -8.29
C THR A 610 9.76 -4.80 -7.21
N GLN A 611 9.38 -5.36 -6.07
CA GLN A 611 10.29 -5.76 -5.01
C GLN A 611 11.32 -6.76 -5.56
N GLN A 612 12.60 -6.48 -5.34
CA GLN A 612 13.72 -7.24 -5.89
C GLN A 612 13.58 -8.75 -5.63
N GLN A 613 13.23 -9.13 -4.41
CA GLN A 613 13.13 -10.52 -3.99
C GLN A 613 12.01 -11.26 -4.75
N TYR A 614 10.88 -10.59 -4.94
CA TYR A 614 9.76 -11.15 -5.71
C TYR A 614 10.11 -11.27 -7.20
N VAL A 615 10.73 -10.23 -7.78
CA VAL A 615 11.19 -10.28 -9.17
C VAL A 615 12.17 -11.44 -9.34
N LEU A 616 13.19 -11.54 -8.47
CA LEU A 616 14.17 -12.63 -8.50
C LEU A 616 13.53 -14.00 -8.31
N GLU A 617 12.54 -14.15 -7.43
CA GLU A 617 11.80 -15.40 -7.27
C GLU A 617 11.14 -15.83 -8.59
N LYS A 618 10.58 -14.88 -9.36
CA LYS A 618 10.01 -15.18 -10.68
C LYS A 618 11.10 -15.45 -11.73
N MET A 619 12.14 -14.63 -11.78
CA MET A 619 13.22 -14.77 -12.75
C MET A 619 13.98 -16.10 -12.60
N LEU A 620 14.31 -16.49 -11.37
CA LEU A 620 15.10 -17.69 -11.09
C LEU A 620 14.32 -19.01 -11.32
N ASN A 621 13.03 -18.91 -11.65
CA ASN A 621 12.19 -20.02 -12.10
C ASN A 621 11.89 -19.97 -13.62
N GLU A 622 12.44 -18.99 -14.35
CA GLU A 622 12.28 -18.84 -15.80
C GLU A 622 13.50 -19.43 -16.53
N ASP A 623 13.31 -20.51 -17.28
CA ASP A 623 14.40 -21.24 -17.95
C ASP A 623 15.23 -20.37 -18.89
N GLU A 624 14.59 -19.44 -19.63
CA GLU A 624 15.29 -18.51 -20.52
C GLU A 624 16.21 -17.57 -19.75
N PHE A 625 15.78 -17.08 -18.58
CA PHE A 625 16.62 -16.25 -17.73
C PHE A 625 17.77 -17.04 -17.13
N LEU A 626 17.54 -18.29 -16.69
CA LEU A 626 18.60 -19.15 -16.17
C LEU A 626 19.68 -19.41 -17.22
N LYS A 627 19.31 -19.63 -18.49
CA LYS A 627 20.26 -19.74 -19.62
C LYS A 627 21.04 -18.44 -19.81
N TYR A 628 20.36 -17.30 -19.85
CA TYR A 628 21.00 -15.99 -19.93
C TYR A 628 21.98 -15.74 -18.79
N LEU A 629 21.61 -16.06 -17.55
CA LEU A 629 22.41 -15.83 -16.36
C LEU A 629 23.70 -16.68 -16.39
N LYS A 630 23.62 -17.94 -16.84
CA LYS A 630 24.79 -18.82 -17.02
C LYS A 630 25.80 -18.31 -18.05
N GLU A 631 25.41 -17.37 -18.91
CA GLU A 631 26.34 -16.72 -19.84
C GLU A 631 27.02 -15.49 -19.25
N GLN A 632 26.48 -14.93 -18.16
CA GLN A 632 26.99 -13.72 -17.53
C GLN A 632 28.19 -14.01 -16.63
N LYS A 633 29.06 -13.00 -16.48
CA LYS A 633 30.19 -13.05 -15.55
C LYS A 633 29.70 -13.07 -14.10
N ASN A 634 30.13 -14.08 -13.35
CA ASN A 634 29.96 -14.15 -11.91
C ASN A 634 31.14 -13.44 -11.23
N ILE A 635 30.91 -12.21 -10.77
CA ILE A 635 31.93 -11.41 -10.06
C ILE A 635 32.26 -11.92 -8.65
N TYR A 636 31.48 -12.89 -8.16
CA TYR A 636 31.62 -13.49 -6.83
C TYR A 636 32.12 -14.94 -6.88
N ALA A 637 32.70 -15.36 -8.01
CA ALA A 637 33.37 -16.65 -8.12
C ALA A 637 34.81 -16.55 -7.59
N PHE A 638 35.14 -17.36 -6.57
CA PHE A 638 36.46 -17.42 -5.95
C PHE A 638 37.02 -18.83 -5.96
N ASP A 639 38.34 -18.95 -6.07
CA ASP A 639 39.05 -20.21 -5.88
C ASP A 639 39.14 -20.58 -4.38
N GLU A 640 39.72 -21.75 -4.08
CA GLU A 640 39.91 -22.25 -2.71
C GLU A 640 40.74 -21.30 -1.82
N ASN A 641 41.51 -20.40 -2.43
CA ASN A 641 42.36 -19.41 -1.76
C ASN A 641 41.71 -18.01 -1.68
N LYS A 642 40.38 -17.91 -1.93
CA LYS A 642 39.62 -16.64 -1.96
C LYS A 642 40.12 -15.63 -2.99
N LYS A 643 40.74 -16.08 -4.09
CA LYS A 643 41.08 -15.22 -5.22
C LYS A 643 39.96 -15.25 -6.27
N PRO A 644 39.58 -14.09 -6.84
CA PRO A 644 38.52 -14.04 -7.83
C PRO A 644 38.95 -14.80 -9.08
N ILE A 645 38.07 -15.67 -9.58
CA ILE A 645 38.29 -16.42 -10.81
C ILE A 645 37.92 -15.52 -11.99
N GLU A 646 38.90 -15.18 -12.82
CA GLU A 646 38.66 -14.37 -14.01
C GLU A 646 37.72 -15.07 -15.00
N ASN A 647 36.77 -14.30 -15.54
CA ASN A 647 35.79 -14.74 -16.52
C ASN A 647 34.92 -15.94 -16.11
N ALA A 648 34.89 -16.28 -14.82
CA ALA A 648 33.96 -17.25 -14.29
C ALA A 648 32.52 -16.82 -14.61
N LYS A 649 31.72 -17.78 -15.04
CA LYS A 649 30.29 -17.61 -15.30
C LYS A 649 29.47 -18.27 -14.19
N TYR A 650 28.20 -17.90 -14.08
CA TYR A 650 27.30 -18.57 -13.15
C TYR A 650 27.11 -20.04 -13.53
N ASN A 651 27.19 -20.93 -12.55
CA ASN A 651 26.88 -22.35 -12.69
C ASN A 651 25.64 -22.74 -11.88
N ASP A 652 25.23 -24.01 -11.97
CA ASP A 652 24.03 -24.51 -11.26
C ASP A 652 24.14 -24.42 -9.74
N LYS A 653 25.33 -24.65 -9.16
CA LYS A 653 25.54 -24.50 -7.71
C LYS A 653 25.37 -23.05 -7.26
N ASP A 654 25.87 -22.10 -8.05
CA ASP A 654 25.68 -20.67 -7.78
C ASP A 654 24.20 -20.32 -7.80
N ILE A 655 23.46 -20.78 -8.81
CA ILE A 655 22.03 -20.51 -8.99
C ILE A 655 21.22 -21.07 -7.82
N GLU A 656 21.48 -22.31 -7.39
CA GLU A 656 20.78 -22.89 -6.23
C GLU A 656 21.09 -22.14 -4.93
N LYS A 657 22.34 -21.70 -4.74
CA LYS A 657 22.72 -20.84 -3.61
C LYS A 657 21.97 -19.50 -3.64
N ILE A 658 21.86 -18.88 -4.82
CA ILE A 658 21.11 -17.63 -5.02
C ILE A 658 19.61 -17.83 -4.72
N LYS A 659 19.00 -18.92 -5.20
CA LYS A 659 17.61 -19.27 -4.88
C LYS A 659 17.41 -19.42 -3.37
N GLN A 660 18.34 -20.09 -2.69
CA GLN A 660 18.30 -20.26 -1.24
C GLN A 660 18.43 -18.92 -0.51
N TYR A 661 19.35 -18.05 -0.93
CA TYR A 661 19.48 -16.69 -0.39
C TYR A 661 18.19 -15.89 -0.54
N ASN A 662 17.59 -15.89 -1.74
CA ASN A 662 16.34 -15.18 -1.98
C ASN A 662 15.20 -15.71 -1.10
N LYS A 663 15.06 -17.04 -1.01
CA LYS A 663 14.07 -17.71 -0.16
C LYS A 663 14.25 -17.35 1.31
N ASN A 664 15.49 -17.35 1.81
CA ASN A 664 15.78 -17.01 3.21
C ASN A 664 15.43 -15.55 3.53
N ILE A 665 15.69 -14.61 2.60
CA ILE A 665 15.29 -13.20 2.78
C ILE A 665 13.76 -13.08 2.81
N LEU A 666 13.04 -13.72 1.88
CA LEU A 666 11.57 -13.70 1.87
C LEU A 666 10.98 -14.26 3.19
N ILE A 667 11.55 -15.35 3.70
CA ILE A 667 11.16 -15.92 5.01
C ILE A 667 11.46 -14.92 6.13
N ALA A 668 12.64 -14.30 6.13
CA ALA A 668 13.03 -13.32 7.15
C ALA A 668 12.11 -12.08 7.15
N GLU A 669 11.71 -11.60 5.97
CA GLU A 669 10.76 -10.50 5.81
C GLU A 669 9.37 -10.85 6.38
N ASP A 670 8.85 -12.05 6.10
CA ASP A 670 7.57 -12.50 6.66
C ASP A 670 7.64 -12.66 8.19
N VAL A 671 8.73 -13.25 8.71
CA VAL A 671 8.98 -13.36 10.16
C VAL A 671 9.05 -11.98 10.81
N GLN A 672 9.76 -11.02 10.20
CA GLN A 672 9.85 -9.66 10.71
C GLN A 672 8.48 -8.96 10.72
N ARG A 673 7.67 -9.15 9.67
CA ARG A 673 6.30 -8.64 9.60
C ARG A 673 5.44 -9.22 10.73
N ASN A 674 5.53 -10.52 10.97
CA ASN A 674 4.81 -11.21 12.03
C ASN A 674 5.23 -10.75 13.43
N PHE A 675 6.53 -10.57 13.63
CA PHE A 675 7.06 -10.03 14.88
C PHE A 675 6.53 -8.61 15.15
N ASN A 676 6.56 -7.73 14.14
CA ASN A 676 6.04 -6.37 14.26
C ASN A 676 4.54 -6.34 14.56
N LEU A 677 3.76 -7.18 13.88
CA LEU A 677 2.33 -7.36 14.14
C LEU A 677 2.07 -7.79 15.57
N THR A 678 2.74 -8.85 16.02
CA THR A 678 2.57 -9.41 17.37
C THR A 678 2.92 -8.38 18.42
N LYS A 679 4.01 -7.62 18.23
CA LYS A 679 4.41 -6.53 19.12
C LYS A 679 3.36 -5.42 19.20
N SER A 680 2.79 -5.00 18.08
CA SER A 680 1.73 -3.98 18.06
C SER A 680 0.48 -4.46 18.80
N VAL A 681 0.08 -5.72 18.59
CA VAL A 681 -1.09 -6.28 19.27
C VAL A 681 -0.83 -6.49 20.75
N ASP A 682 0.33 -7.00 21.14
CA ASP A 682 0.75 -7.17 22.55
C ASP A 682 0.68 -5.85 23.31
N ASN A 683 1.22 -4.76 22.73
CA ASN A 683 1.15 -3.44 23.33
C ASN A 683 -0.31 -2.97 23.51
N TRP A 684 -1.13 -3.12 22.47
CA TRP A 684 -2.55 -2.74 22.53
C TRP A 684 -3.33 -3.54 23.60
N MET A 685 -3.07 -4.85 23.69
CA MET A 685 -3.68 -5.71 24.71
C MET A 685 -3.20 -5.33 26.12
N LYS A 686 -1.92 -5.01 26.29
CA LYS A 686 -1.36 -4.52 27.56
C LYS A 686 -2.03 -3.23 28.00
N ASP A 687 -2.16 -2.26 27.10
CA ASP A 687 -2.83 -0.99 27.38
C ASP A 687 -4.27 -1.20 27.85
N ARG A 688 -5.02 -2.10 27.18
CA ARG A 688 -6.39 -2.45 27.59
C ARG A 688 -6.45 -3.18 28.93
N ALA A 689 -5.58 -4.16 29.15
CA ALA A 689 -5.53 -4.95 30.38
C ALA A 689 -5.13 -4.08 31.59
N GLN A 690 -4.13 -3.22 31.43
CA GLN A 690 -3.69 -2.26 32.45
C GLN A 690 -4.74 -1.21 32.74
N GLY A 691 -5.58 -0.86 31.75
CA GLY A 691 -6.74 -0.01 31.94
C GLY A 691 -7.81 -0.59 32.88
N LYS A 692 -7.79 -1.91 33.15
CA LYS A 692 -8.72 -2.67 34.04
C LYS A 692 -10.22 -2.47 33.73
N TYR A 693 -10.53 -1.97 32.54
CA TYR A 693 -11.87 -1.58 32.16
C TYR A 693 -12.52 -2.58 31.18
N ASP A 694 -11.71 -3.28 30.36
CA ASP A 694 -12.16 -4.36 29.49
C ASP A 694 -11.95 -5.72 30.17
N SER A 695 -13.05 -6.41 30.49
CA SER A 695 -13.06 -7.68 31.22
C SER A 695 -12.48 -8.87 30.43
N ASN A 696 -12.28 -8.72 29.12
CA ASN A 696 -11.68 -9.77 28.29
C ASN A 696 -10.15 -9.83 28.38
N PHE A 697 -9.51 -8.92 29.11
CA PHE A 697 -8.06 -8.87 29.24
C PHE A 697 -7.65 -8.76 30.72
N ILE A 698 -6.74 -9.62 31.17
CA ILE A 698 -6.14 -9.54 32.50
C ILE A 698 -4.62 -9.45 32.36
N TYR A 699 -4.01 -8.53 33.10
CA TYR A 699 -2.56 -8.39 33.18
C TYR A 699 -2.03 -9.10 34.42
N LYS A 700 -1.15 -10.10 34.24
CA LYS A 700 -0.51 -10.88 35.31
C LYS A 700 0.90 -11.28 34.87
N ASP A 701 1.88 -11.23 35.78
CA ASP A 701 3.26 -11.67 35.53
C ASP A 701 3.86 -11.06 34.23
N GLU A 702 3.65 -9.76 34.05
CA GLU A 702 4.04 -8.95 32.88
C GLU A 702 3.41 -9.36 31.53
N LYS A 703 2.45 -10.29 31.55
CA LYS A 703 1.77 -10.85 30.39
C LYS A 703 0.27 -10.56 30.43
N VAL A 704 -0.35 -10.58 29.25
CA VAL A 704 -1.81 -10.47 29.12
C VAL A 704 -2.40 -11.85 28.92
N PHE A 705 -3.53 -12.12 29.56
CA PHE A 705 -4.29 -13.35 29.45
C PHE A 705 -5.75 -13.05 29.09
N PHE A 706 -6.39 -14.00 28.41
CA PHE A 706 -7.81 -13.99 28.13
C PHE A 706 -8.55 -14.85 29.17
N PRO A 707 -9.14 -14.27 30.24
CA PRO A 707 -9.73 -15.05 31.34
C PRO A 707 -10.89 -15.95 30.89
N ASN A 708 -11.58 -15.56 29.83
CA ASN A 708 -12.75 -16.24 29.28
C ASN A 708 -12.44 -17.09 28.04
N SER A 709 -11.15 -17.31 27.71
CA SER A 709 -10.73 -18.10 26.55
C SER A 709 -11.02 -19.60 26.70
N THR A 710 -11.25 -20.25 25.56
CA THR A 710 -11.42 -21.71 25.43
C THR A 710 -10.17 -22.47 25.09
N LYS A 711 -9.20 -21.85 24.43
CA LYS A 711 -8.12 -22.60 23.79
C LYS A 711 -7.02 -22.95 24.77
N ASN A 712 -6.67 -22.04 25.69
CA ASN A 712 -5.79 -22.30 26.83
C ASN A 712 -5.73 -21.06 27.75
N LYS A 713 -6.29 -21.14 28.96
CA LYS A 713 -6.30 -20.01 29.91
C LYS A 713 -4.92 -19.68 30.50
N ASP A 714 -4.01 -20.65 30.47
CA ASP A 714 -2.65 -20.52 31.03
C ASP A 714 -1.64 -20.01 29.99
N LYS A 715 -2.06 -19.91 28.72
CA LYS A 715 -1.23 -19.37 27.65
C LYS A 715 -1.42 -17.87 27.54
N ASP A 716 -0.33 -17.16 27.30
CA ASP A 716 -0.37 -15.72 27.07
C ASP A 716 -1.18 -15.38 25.81
N ALA A 717 -1.99 -14.33 25.91
CA ALA A 717 -2.86 -13.84 24.85
C ALA A 717 -2.08 -13.57 23.56
N SER A 718 -0.85 -13.05 23.68
CA SER A 718 0.01 -12.73 22.54
C SER A 718 0.41 -13.97 21.75
N ALA A 719 0.71 -15.09 22.42
CA ALA A 719 0.95 -16.36 21.73
C ALA A 719 -0.31 -16.93 21.08
N LEU A 720 -1.48 -16.82 21.72
CA LEU A 720 -2.75 -17.26 21.12
C LEU A 720 -3.11 -16.46 19.86
N VAL A 721 -2.91 -15.14 19.89
CA VAL A 721 -3.09 -14.28 18.72
C VAL A 721 -2.10 -14.64 17.62
N PHE A 722 -0.81 -14.82 17.96
CA PHE A 722 0.22 -15.22 16.99
C PHE A 722 -0.13 -16.54 16.29
N GLU A 723 -0.61 -17.54 17.03
CA GLU A 723 -1.05 -18.81 16.46
C GLU A 723 -2.23 -18.66 15.52
N LYS A 724 -3.24 -17.87 15.92
CA LYS A 724 -4.40 -17.61 15.07
C LYS A 724 -4.04 -16.84 13.80
N LEU A 725 -3.10 -15.91 13.87
CA LEU A 725 -2.60 -15.20 12.69
C LEU A 725 -1.87 -16.15 11.73
N ASN A 726 -1.07 -17.07 12.27
CA ASN A 726 -0.43 -18.10 11.45
C ASN A 726 -1.45 -19.04 10.81
N GLU A 727 -2.52 -19.41 11.52
CA GLU A 727 -3.63 -20.22 10.97
C GLU A 727 -4.33 -19.50 9.80
N LEU A 728 -4.73 -18.24 10.03
CA LEU A 728 -5.42 -17.41 9.03
C LEU A 728 -4.57 -17.17 7.76
N ARG A 729 -3.25 -17.24 7.88
CA ARG A 729 -2.31 -17.15 6.75
C ARG A 729 -1.97 -18.49 6.12
N LYS A 730 -1.96 -19.60 6.88
CA LYS A 730 -1.71 -20.94 6.35
C LYS A 730 -2.87 -21.46 5.50
N GLY A 731 -4.11 -21.04 5.77
CA GLY A 731 -5.28 -21.34 4.94
C GLY A 731 -5.27 -20.73 3.53
N ILE A 732 -4.13 -20.19 3.09
CA ILE A 732 -3.90 -19.50 1.83
C ILE A 732 -2.83 -20.23 0.98
N LYS A 733 -2.04 -21.14 1.58
CA LYS A 733 -1.02 -21.92 0.85
C LYS A 733 -1.59 -23.09 0.09
#